data_AF-A0A6N2C7M7-F1
#
_entry.id   AF-A0A6N2C7M7-F1
#
_cell.length_a   1.000
_cell.length_b   1.000
_cell.length_c   1.000
_cell.angle_alpha   90.00
_cell.angle_beta   90.00
_cell.angle_gamma   90.00
#
_symmetry.space_group_name_H-M   'P 1'
#
loop_
_entity.id
_entity.type
_entity.pdbx_description
1 polymer ?
#
loop_
_entity_poly.entity_id
_entity_poly.type
_entity_poly.pdbx_seq_one_letter_code
_entity_poly.pdbx_strand_id
1 'polypeptide(L)'
;MITFDLYTKKILSLYIHFYQFGIFFTPPMFDQTLQNQIVILTPPLFMEFSHFLTGIFAGKQSLYLILLLNFIPIFVTPATTERDTLLKIKRQWGNPLALDSWNSTSSPCSWPEIECDDGKVTGIILQEKDITVEIPTSICELENLTFLNLRLNYLPGEFPTFLYKCSNLQHLDLSQNYFVGSIPEDIHRLGKLKYLNLGGNNFTGDIPPSVGNLTELETLCMNLNLFNGSFPAEIGNLANLESLGLEFNGFSPMRIPPEFGKLKKIKYIWMRDTKLIGEIPESFGDFQNLELIDFAHNNLEGKIPSGLFLLKNLTIMYLFDNRLSGRIPETFESSKLMELDVSNNNLTGEIPESFGEFKHLEIMNLFANHLYGPIPESIANLPSLKVFKVFRNKLNGSLPSEMGLHSKLESFEVSLNSFTGNLPEHLCAGGTLFGAVAYANNLSGEIPKSLENCSTLRSIQLYKNQFSGEIPSGVWTLVDMTSLLLSDNSFSGELPSKIAFNFTRLEISNNKFTGEIPVGISSWRSLVVLLASNNSFSGRIPVELTSLSQITQLELDGNSLSGELPADIISWKSLSILDLSRNKLSGKIPAALGLIPDLVALDLSQNQLSGPIPPQLGVRRITSLNVSTNQLTGNIPDAFANLAFENSFLNNPSLCTTNSLPYLPSCNNAKVADSKRLSHRVLALILVLAFAVFLFSVVSTLFLVRDYRRKKHKRDVASWKLTSFQRLDFTEANILSSLTENNMIGSGGSGKVYRISVGRPNEYVAVKRIWSDRKVNYILEREFLAEVQILGSIRHSNIVKLLCCISSEDSKLLVYEYMVNHSLDRWLHGKKRVSLSNKVMDWPKRLEVAIGAAQGLCYMHHDCTPPIIHRDVKSSNILLDSDFTAKIADFGLAKILEKKGELNTMSAVAGSFGYIAPEYAYTTKVNEKIDIYSFGVVLLELVTGRQPNFGDEHTSLAEWAWKQHGEGNTAIDNMLDTDINETCYLEEMKTVFRLGLICTSYLPASRPSMKEILQILHRCKSFRYSGGKSPDTEYDVAPLLSGSNSEKYIASYKRINSNKVIDDSSDDGLIISSV
;
A
#
# COMPACT_ATOMS: atom_id res chain seq x y z
N MET A 1 20.39 30.44 -42.39
CA MET A 1 18.99 30.09 -42.04
C MET A 1 18.77 28.68 -42.59
N ILE A 2 18.73 27.67 -41.71
CA ILE A 2 17.52 26.84 -41.47
C ILE A 2 17.27 25.93 -42.69
N THR A 3 17.96 24.79 -42.82
CA THR A 3 17.70 23.44 -42.21
C THR A 3 16.66 22.61 -42.97
N PHE A 4 16.78 21.27 -42.87
CA PHE A 4 16.67 20.32 -43.99
C PHE A 4 17.85 20.50 -44.99
N ASP A 5 18.54 19.47 -45.44
CA ASP A 5 18.37 18.01 -45.28
C ASP A 5 19.72 17.30 -44.98
N LEU A 6 19.71 15.97 -44.84
CA LEU A 6 20.81 15.02 -44.55
C LEU A 6 21.22 14.83 -43.08
N TYR A 7 21.34 13.60 -42.56
CA TYR A 7 20.75 12.31 -43.02
C TYR A 7 20.75 11.27 -41.89
N THR A 8 19.58 10.66 -41.65
CA THR A 8 19.36 9.20 -41.53
C THR A 8 20.49 8.31 -40.98
N LYS A 9 21.04 8.57 -39.78
CA LYS A 9 21.92 7.58 -39.09
C LYS A 9 22.01 7.68 -37.55
N LYS A 10 20.91 8.07 -36.87
CA LYS A 10 20.90 8.09 -35.38
C LYS A 10 19.54 7.91 -34.68
N ILE A 11 18.63 7.10 -35.24
CA ILE A 11 17.37 6.70 -34.57
C ILE A 11 17.36 5.18 -34.37
N LEU A 12 18.25 4.70 -33.50
CA LEU A 12 18.22 3.34 -32.94
C LEU A 12 19.03 3.27 -31.62
N SER A 13 18.80 4.24 -30.72
CA SER A 13 19.50 4.32 -29.42
C SER A 13 18.74 5.10 -28.33
N LEU A 14 17.50 5.57 -28.59
CA LEU A 14 16.61 6.18 -27.60
C LEU A 14 15.19 5.65 -27.82
N TYR A 15 14.86 4.55 -27.14
CA TYR A 15 13.49 4.05 -27.00
C TYR A 15 13.24 3.31 -25.67
N ILE A 16 14.15 3.48 -24.70
CA ILE A 16 14.03 2.95 -23.32
C ILE A 16 14.33 4.08 -22.33
N HIS A 17 13.47 5.10 -22.33
CA HIS A 17 13.11 5.99 -21.22
C HIS A 17 11.95 6.89 -21.69
N PHE A 18 11.11 7.36 -20.74
CA PHE A 18 9.87 8.13 -21.00
C PHE A 18 8.76 7.40 -21.77
N TYR A 19 8.06 6.50 -21.08
CA TYR A 19 6.63 6.21 -21.35
C TYR A 19 5.78 6.35 -20.08
N GLN A 20 5.91 7.51 -19.42
CA GLN A 20 5.05 7.91 -18.31
C GLN A 20 4.79 9.42 -18.41
N PHE A 21 3.66 9.80 -19.01
CA PHE A 21 2.87 11.03 -18.80
C PHE A 21 1.74 11.10 -19.85
N GLY A 22 0.70 10.28 -19.64
CA GLY A 22 -0.47 10.23 -20.52
C GLY A 22 -1.42 11.41 -20.31
N ILE A 23 -1.15 12.55 -20.94
CA ILE A 23 -2.08 13.68 -21.05
C ILE A 23 -2.30 13.98 -22.54
N PHE A 24 -3.52 13.79 -23.04
CA PHE A 24 -3.93 14.25 -24.36
C PHE A 24 -5.28 14.97 -24.31
N PHE A 25 -5.36 16.07 -25.06
CA PHE A 25 -6.52 16.98 -25.10
C PHE A 25 -7.61 16.47 -26.05
N THR A 26 -8.86 16.80 -25.73
CA THR A 26 -10.04 16.61 -26.59
C THR A 26 -10.23 17.77 -27.57
N PRO A 27 -10.52 17.46 -28.85
CA PRO A 27 -11.34 18.31 -29.71
C PRO A 27 -12.46 17.47 -30.39
N PRO A 28 -13.46 18.04 -31.09
CA PRO A 28 -14.78 18.20 -30.50
C PRO A 28 -15.92 17.44 -31.22
N MET A 29 -17.11 17.44 -30.62
CA MET A 29 -18.34 16.89 -31.21
C MET A 29 -18.77 17.59 -32.50
N PHE A 30 -19.40 16.83 -33.39
CA PHE A 30 -20.52 17.28 -34.21
C PHE A 30 -21.62 16.21 -34.20
N ASP A 31 -22.88 16.64 -34.31
CA ASP A 31 -24.09 15.82 -34.21
C ASP A 31 -25.11 16.29 -35.28
N GLN A 32 -25.77 15.35 -35.98
CA GLN A 32 -27.20 15.41 -36.31
C GLN A 32 -27.71 14.20 -37.15
N THR A 33 -28.54 13.39 -36.50
CA THR A 33 -29.80 12.74 -36.96
C THR A 33 -30.24 12.84 -38.46
N LEU A 34 -30.68 11.72 -39.07
CA LEU A 34 -32.12 11.43 -39.37
C LEU A 34 -32.42 10.07 -40.07
N GLN A 35 -33.70 9.70 -40.05
CA GLN A 35 -34.30 8.36 -40.22
C GLN A 35 -34.48 7.77 -41.65
N ASN A 36 -34.69 6.44 -41.71
CA ASN A 36 -35.87 5.70 -42.27
C ASN A 36 -35.70 4.67 -43.43
N GLN A 37 -36.17 3.44 -43.13
CA GLN A 37 -36.80 2.41 -44.01
C GLN A 37 -35.89 1.78 -45.12
N ILE A 38 -36.05 0.52 -45.57
CA ILE A 38 -37.24 -0.29 -45.92
C ILE A 38 -37.13 -1.74 -45.39
N VAL A 39 -38.26 -2.48 -45.28
CA VAL A 39 -38.36 -3.83 -44.69
C VAL A 39 -39.30 -4.76 -45.49
N ILE A 40 -38.82 -5.99 -45.79
CA ILE A 40 -39.54 -7.24 -46.17
C ILE A 40 -40.38 -7.27 -47.48
N LEU A 41 -40.15 -8.30 -48.32
CA LEU A 41 -41.17 -9.31 -48.70
C LEU A 41 -40.58 -10.55 -49.44
N THR A 42 -41.03 -11.74 -49.02
CA THR A 42 -40.92 -13.08 -49.66
C THR A 42 -42.34 -13.46 -50.22
N PRO A 43 -42.78 -14.70 -50.63
CA PRO A 43 -42.30 -16.07 -50.36
C PRO A 43 -42.47 -17.10 -51.56
N PRO A 44 -42.95 -18.38 -51.48
CA PRO A 44 -42.25 -19.52 -52.11
C PRO A 44 -43.14 -20.59 -52.85
N LEU A 45 -42.59 -21.81 -53.09
CA LEU A 45 -43.19 -23.14 -53.48
C LEU A 45 -42.02 -24.19 -53.44
N PHE A 46 -42.09 -25.52 -53.66
CA PHE A 46 -42.92 -26.70 -53.24
C PHE A 46 -42.32 -27.97 -53.93
N MET A 47 -42.45 -29.25 -53.54
CA MET A 47 -42.90 -29.99 -52.33
C MET A 47 -42.38 -31.46 -52.39
N GLU A 48 -42.55 -32.30 -51.36
CA GLU A 48 -42.14 -33.74 -51.33
C GLU A 48 -43.28 -34.73 -51.68
N PHE A 49 -42.96 -35.98 -52.14
CA PHE A 49 -43.34 -37.31 -51.53
C PHE A 49 -43.30 -38.56 -52.46
N SER A 50 -42.96 -39.73 -51.86
CA SER A 50 -43.53 -41.10 -52.09
C SER A 50 -43.24 -42.01 -53.33
N HIS A 51 -42.32 -42.97 -53.15
CA HIS A 51 -42.41 -44.46 -53.33
C HIS A 51 -42.89 -45.24 -54.62
N PHE A 52 -42.05 -46.23 -54.99
CA PHE A 52 -42.31 -47.67 -55.35
C PHE A 52 -42.58 -48.18 -56.81
N LEU A 53 -42.03 -49.41 -57.06
CA LEU A 53 -42.38 -50.51 -58.01
C LEU A 53 -41.69 -50.72 -59.40
N THR A 54 -40.71 -51.64 -59.41
CA THR A 54 -40.50 -52.83 -60.31
C THR A 54 -40.24 -52.76 -61.83
N GLY A 55 -39.16 -53.47 -62.24
CA GLY A 55 -39.07 -54.32 -63.45
C GLY A 55 -38.49 -53.70 -64.75
N ILE A 56 -37.80 -54.39 -65.68
CA ILE A 56 -36.98 -55.63 -65.77
C ILE A 56 -36.56 -55.76 -67.27
N PHE A 57 -35.34 -56.25 -67.59
CA PHE A 57 -34.82 -56.58 -68.95
C PHE A 57 -34.66 -55.44 -70.00
N ALA A 58 -33.75 -55.49 -71.00
CA ALA A 58 -32.54 -56.32 -71.22
C ALA A 58 -31.58 -55.76 -72.30
N GLY A 59 -30.26 -55.99 -72.13
CA GLY A 59 -29.24 -56.07 -73.20
C GLY A 59 -28.57 -54.76 -73.66
N LYS A 60 -27.41 -54.78 -74.35
CA LYS A 60 -26.37 -55.83 -74.53
C LYS A 60 -25.11 -55.21 -75.19
N GLN A 61 -23.91 -55.81 -75.01
CA GLN A 61 -22.62 -55.46 -75.67
C GLN A 61 -22.02 -54.09 -75.25
N SER A 62 -20.70 -53.80 -75.27
CA SER A 62 -19.43 -54.58 -75.42
C SER A 62 -18.25 -53.59 -75.18
N LEU A 63 -17.02 -53.93 -74.81
CA LEU A 63 -16.36 -55.11 -74.19
C LEU A 63 -14.94 -54.66 -73.68
N TYR A 64 -14.15 -55.55 -73.03
CA TYR A 64 -12.75 -55.33 -72.58
C TYR A 64 -12.55 -54.31 -71.43
N LEU A 65 -11.64 -54.46 -70.44
CA LEU A 65 -10.86 -55.58 -69.83
C LEU A 65 -10.36 -55.02 -68.46
N ILE A 66 -9.90 -55.74 -67.42
CA ILE A 66 -9.40 -57.12 -67.29
C ILE A 66 -9.96 -57.88 -66.06
N LEU A 67 -9.12 -58.33 -65.12
CA LEU A 67 -9.35 -59.32 -64.05
C LEU A 67 -8.86 -58.81 -62.68
N LEU A 68 -9.46 -59.35 -61.61
CA LEU A 68 -8.87 -59.75 -60.29
C LEU A 68 -7.95 -58.74 -59.56
N LEU A 69 -8.21 -58.35 -58.31
CA LEU A 69 -8.45 -59.22 -57.14
C LEU A 69 -9.39 -58.55 -56.09
N ASN A 70 -10.02 -59.38 -55.25
CA ASN A 70 -10.73 -58.93 -54.03
C ASN A 70 -9.91 -59.23 -52.76
N PHE A 71 -10.26 -58.53 -51.67
CA PHE A 71 -9.83 -58.76 -50.28
C PHE A 71 -8.36 -58.48 -49.91
N ILE A 72 -8.06 -57.19 -49.69
CA ILE A 72 -7.41 -56.78 -48.43
C ILE A 72 -8.30 -55.69 -47.80
N PRO A 73 -8.74 -55.81 -46.53
CA PRO A 73 -9.39 -54.71 -45.83
C PRO A 73 -8.33 -53.67 -45.44
N ILE A 74 -8.09 -52.68 -46.30
CA ILE A 74 -7.22 -51.55 -45.95
C ILE A 74 -7.96 -50.72 -44.90
N PHE A 75 -7.48 -50.74 -43.66
CA PHE A 75 -7.83 -49.73 -42.66
C PHE A 75 -7.20 -48.40 -43.07
N VAL A 76 -7.87 -47.69 -43.98
CA VAL A 76 -7.55 -46.29 -44.29
C VAL A 76 -8.03 -45.44 -43.12
N THR A 77 -7.18 -45.29 -42.10
CA THR A 77 -7.23 -44.09 -41.26
C THR A 77 -7.06 -42.88 -42.17
N PRO A 78 -8.02 -41.94 -42.23
CA PRO A 78 -7.84 -40.74 -43.04
C PRO A 78 -6.59 -40.00 -42.57
N ALA A 79 -5.67 -39.73 -43.47
CA ALA A 79 -4.53 -38.87 -43.18
C ALA A 79 -5.03 -37.42 -43.02
N THR A 80 -5.37 -37.05 -41.78
CA THR A 80 -5.72 -35.68 -41.41
C THR A 80 -4.51 -34.79 -41.67
N THR A 81 -4.67 -33.77 -42.50
CA THR A 81 -3.56 -32.83 -42.76
C THR A 81 -3.33 -31.98 -41.51
N GLU A 82 -2.12 -31.45 -41.32
CA GLU A 82 -1.79 -30.57 -40.18
C GLU A 82 -2.77 -29.36 -40.11
N ARG A 83 -3.28 -28.89 -41.25
CA ARG A 83 -4.37 -27.90 -41.35
C ARG A 83 -5.67 -28.39 -40.70
N ASP A 84 -6.08 -29.63 -40.95
CA ASP A 84 -7.33 -30.18 -40.42
C ASP A 84 -7.22 -30.37 -38.90
N THR A 85 -6.03 -30.74 -38.40
CA THR A 85 -5.65 -30.78 -36.99
C THR A 85 -5.71 -29.39 -36.34
N LEU A 86 -5.10 -28.37 -36.94
CA LEU A 86 -5.16 -26.99 -36.42
C LEU A 86 -6.59 -26.41 -36.45
N LEU A 87 -7.38 -26.69 -37.50
CA LEU A 87 -8.79 -26.29 -37.55
C LEU A 87 -9.64 -27.05 -36.52
N LYS A 88 -9.25 -28.26 -36.13
CA LYS A 88 -9.83 -29.01 -35.00
C LYS A 88 -9.46 -28.37 -33.66
N ILE A 89 -8.19 -27.98 -33.47
CA ILE A 89 -7.70 -27.24 -32.28
C ILE A 89 -8.44 -25.89 -32.12
N LYS A 90 -8.54 -25.06 -33.17
CA LYS A 90 -9.31 -23.80 -33.14
C LYS A 90 -10.77 -24.00 -32.69
N ARG A 91 -11.43 -25.08 -33.14
CA ARG A 91 -12.79 -25.43 -32.72
C ARG A 91 -12.86 -25.86 -31.26
N GLN A 92 -11.84 -26.56 -30.74
CA GLN A 92 -11.77 -26.98 -29.34
C GLN A 92 -11.57 -25.78 -28.39
N TRP A 93 -10.85 -24.74 -28.81
CA TRP A 93 -10.80 -23.44 -28.12
C TRP A 93 -12.02 -22.53 -28.33
N GLY A 94 -13.11 -23.03 -28.93
CA GLY A 94 -14.35 -22.27 -29.13
C GLY A 94 -14.37 -21.31 -30.33
N ASN A 95 -13.34 -21.34 -31.19
CA ASN A 95 -13.12 -20.43 -32.32
C ASN A 95 -12.94 -18.95 -31.90
N PRO A 96 -11.86 -18.61 -31.16
CA PRO A 96 -11.57 -17.22 -30.82
C PRO A 96 -11.30 -16.40 -32.09
N LEU A 97 -11.88 -15.18 -32.14
CA LEU A 97 -11.74 -14.23 -33.27
C LEU A 97 -10.28 -13.90 -33.58
N ALA A 98 -9.41 -13.93 -32.56
CA ALA A 98 -7.97 -13.70 -32.69
C ALA A 98 -7.23 -14.78 -33.51
N LEU A 99 -7.93 -15.81 -34.00
CA LEU A 99 -7.46 -16.85 -34.92
C LEU A 99 -8.30 -16.93 -36.22
N ASP A 100 -9.02 -15.88 -36.62
CA ASP A 100 -9.78 -15.85 -37.88
C ASP A 100 -8.93 -16.02 -39.14
N SER A 101 -7.61 -15.80 -39.03
CA SER A 101 -6.58 -16.25 -39.98
C SER A 101 -6.71 -17.73 -40.35
N TRP A 102 -7.05 -18.61 -39.39
CA TRP A 102 -7.09 -20.06 -39.58
C TRP A 102 -8.39 -20.48 -40.29
N ASN A 103 -8.27 -20.87 -41.56
CA ASN A 103 -9.37 -21.19 -42.47
C ASN A 103 -9.06 -22.41 -43.36
N SER A 104 -10.08 -22.99 -44.01
CA SER A 104 -9.93 -24.19 -44.86
C SER A 104 -9.32 -23.93 -46.25
N THR A 105 -9.23 -22.66 -46.67
CA THR A 105 -8.81 -22.25 -48.02
C THR A 105 -7.33 -21.92 -48.17
N SER A 106 -6.60 -21.64 -47.08
CA SER A 106 -5.16 -21.35 -47.11
C SER A 106 -4.31 -22.43 -46.43
N SER A 107 -2.98 -22.31 -46.58
CA SER A 107 -2.00 -23.20 -45.92
C SER A 107 -1.73 -22.74 -44.48
N PRO A 108 -1.56 -23.64 -43.49
CA PRO A 108 -1.16 -23.27 -42.12
C PRO A 108 0.05 -22.35 -42.07
N CYS A 109 1.06 -22.61 -42.90
CA CYS A 109 2.30 -21.83 -43.01
C CYS A 109 2.12 -20.41 -43.61
N SER A 110 0.87 -19.93 -43.73
CA SER A 110 0.53 -18.56 -44.09
C SER A 110 -0.29 -17.84 -43.00
N TRP A 111 -0.52 -18.49 -41.85
CA TRP A 111 -1.24 -17.90 -40.71
C TRP A 111 -0.22 -17.25 -39.76
N PRO A 112 -0.46 -16.02 -39.26
CA PRO A 112 0.52 -15.30 -38.42
C PRO A 112 0.92 -16.02 -37.12
N GLU A 113 0.09 -16.94 -36.64
CA GLU A 113 0.27 -17.71 -35.41
C GLU A 113 1.01 -19.05 -35.60
N ILE A 114 1.44 -19.38 -36.83
CA ILE A 114 2.02 -20.68 -37.19
C ILE A 114 3.41 -20.50 -37.82
N GLU A 115 4.41 -21.20 -37.27
CA GLU A 115 5.71 -21.37 -37.92
C GLU A 115 5.78 -22.73 -38.62
N CYS A 116 6.51 -22.78 -39.73
CA CYS A 116 6.77 -24.02 -40.47
C CYS A 116 8.23 -24.13 -40.91
N ASP A 117 8.72 -25.37 -41.00
CA ASP A 117 9.94 -25.73 -41.72
C ASP A 117 9.63 -26.82 -42.77
N ASP A 118 10.26 -26.74 -43.94
CA ASP A 118 9.96 -27.56 -45.14
C ASP A 118 8.44 -27.78 -45.41
N GLY A 119 7.63 -26.75 -45.16
CA GLY A 119 6.17 -26.78 -45.35
C GLY A 119 5.37 -27.55 -44.30
N LYS A 120 6.00 -28.00 -43.21
CA LYS A 120 5.38 -28.68 -42.05
C LYS A 120 5.31 -27.76 -40.85
N VAL A 121 4.27 -27.89 -40.03
CA VAL A 121 4.07 -27.07 -38.82
C VAL A 121 5.10 -27.43 -37.74
N THR A 122 5.95 -26.47 -37.40
CA THR A 122 7.00 -26.59 -36.37
C THR A 122 6.75 -25.71 -35.15
N GLY A 123 6.00 -24.60 -35.29
CA GLY A 123 5.74 -23.68 -34.19
C GLY A 123 4.29 -23.21 -34.11
N ILE A 124 3.82 -22.98 -32.88
CA ILE A 124 2.52 -22.37 -32.58
C ILE A 124 2.76 -21.19 -31.62
N ILE A 125 2.35 -19.99 -32.05
CA ILE A 125 2.54 -18.72 -31.33
C ILE A 125 1.18 -18.09 -31.07
N LEU A 126 0.66 -18.26 -29.87
CA LEU A 126 -0.68 -17.84 -29.44
C LEU A 126 -0.60 -16.93 -28.20
N GLN A 127 0.43 -16.09 -28.14
CA GLN A 127 0.54 -15.02 -27.15
C GLN A 127 -0.67 -14.07 -27.24
N GLU A 128 -1.26 -13.74 -26.08
CA GLU A 128 -2.23 -12.63 -25.96
C GLU A 128 -3.46 -12.79 -26.88
N LYS A 129 -4.12 -13.97 -26.79
CA LYS A 129 -5.24 -14.39 -27.65
C LYS A 129 -6.57 -14.60 -26.88
N ASP A 130 -6.64 -14.17 -25.62
CA ASP A 130 -7.78 -14.33 -24.70
C ASP A 130 -8.32 -15.77 -24.56
N ILE A 131 -7.46 -16.79 -24.74
CA ILE A 131 -7.89 -18.20 -24.71
C ILE A 131 -8.22 -18.64 -23.27
N THR A 132 -9.43 -19.15 -23.06
CA THR A 132 -10.04 -19.45 -21.74
C THR A 132 -10.31 -20.94 -21.49
N VAL A 133 -9.84 -21.82 -22.38
CA VAL A 133 -10.15 -23.27 -22.38
C VAL A 133 -8.84 -24.06 -22.43
N GLU A 134 -8.79 -25.21 -21.76
CA GLU A 134 -7.61 -26.08 -21.67
C GLU A 134 -6.95 -26.37 -23.03
N ILE A 135 -5.64 -26.63 -23.01
CA ILE A 135 -4.85 -26.95 -24.22
C ILE A 135 -5.35 -28.28 -24.81
N PRO A 136 -5.77 -28.35 -26.09
CA PRO A 136 -6.25 -29.58 -26.70
C PRO A 136 -5.16 -30.62 -26.87
N THR A 137 -5.44 -31.87 -26.48
CA THR A 137 -4.53 -33.02 -26.62
C THR A 137 -4.09 -33.32 -28.06
N SER A 138 -4.88 -32.85 -29.03
CA SER A 138 -4.63 -32.88 -30.47
C SER A 138 -3.45 -32.01 -30.92
N ILE A 139 -2.90 -31.14 -30.07
CA ILE A 139 -1.69 -30.36 -30.41
C ILE A 139 -0.47 -31.26 -30.65
N CYS A 140 -0.41 -32.44 -30.02
CA CYS A 140 0.62 -33.46 -30.29
C CYS A 140 0.24 -34.45 -31.42
N GLU A 141 -0.78 -34.14 -32.23
CA GLU A 141 -0.97 -34.77 -33.56
C GLU A 141 -0.10 -34.07 -34.64
N LEU A 142 0.62 -33.01 -34.28
CA LEU A 142 1.59 -32.30 -35.11
C LEU A 142 2.99 -32.85 -34.83
N GLU A 143 3.42 -33.87 -35.59
CA GLU A 143 4.65 -34.63 -35.33
C GLU A 143 5.93 -33.79 -35.34
N ASN A 144 5.93 -32.67 -36.08
CA ASN A 144 7.09 -31.81 -36.29
C ASN A 144 7.16 -30.64 -35.28
N LEU A 145 6.22 -30.52 -34.33
CA LEU A 145 6.13 -29.40 -33.40
C LEU A 145 7.34 -29.33 -32.45
N THR A 146 8.12 -28.26 -32.56
CA THR A 146 9.29 -27.94 -31.72
C THR A 146 9.05 -26.73 -30.80
N PHE A 147 8.14 -25.82 -31.17
CA PHE A 147 7.90 -24.55 -30.47
C PHE A 147 6.42 -24.37 -30.09
N LEU A 148 6.15 -24.12 -28.81
CA LEU A 148 4.81 -23.82 -28.31
C LEU A 148 4.85 -22.65 -27.33
N ASN A 149 4.27 -21.51 -27.74
CA ASN A 149 4.10 -20.33 -26.90
C ASN A 149 2.60 -20.00 -26.77
N LEU A 150 2.09 -20.10 -25.54
CA LEU A 150 0.70 -19.83 -25.16
C LEU A 150 0.61 -18.74 -24.08
N ARG A 151 1.63 -17.89 -23.98
CA ARG A 151 1.80 -16.87 -22.94
C ARG A 151 0.67 -15.83 -22.90
N LEU A 152 0.38 -15.26 -21.72
CA LEU A 152 -0.60 -14.18 -21.56
C LEU A 152 -1.99 -14.57 -22.07
N ASN A 153 -2.53 -15.67 -21.55
CA ASN A 153 -3.89 -16.12 -21.79
C ASN A 153 -4.59 -16.43 -20.46
N TYR A 154 -5.73 -17.10 -20.50
CA TYR A 154 -6.54 -17.49 -19.35
C TYR A 154 -6.68 -19.01 -19.25
N LEU A 155 -5.64 -19.75 -19.69
CA LEU A 155 -5.67 -21.21 -19.78
C LEU A 155 -5.75 -21.84 -18.38
N PRO A 156 -6.78 -22.64 -18.07
CA PRO A 156 -6.88 -23.39 -16.83
C PRO A 156 -6.28 -24.80 -16.97
N GLY A 157 -6.31 -25.56 -15.87
CA GLY A 157 -5.93 -26.98 -15.80
C GLY A 157 -4.65 -27.21 -15.00
N GLU A 158 -4.24 -28.47 -14.86
CA GLU A 158 -2.91 -28.80 -14.32
C GLU A 158 -1.83 -28.75 -15.42
N PHE A 159 -0.58 -29.07 -15.07
CA PHE A 159 0.49 -29.19 -16.08
C PHE A 159 0.09 -30.19 -17.19
N PRO A 160 0.17 -29.82 -18.49
CA PRO A 160 -0.36 -30.63 -19.58
C PRO A 160 0.52 -31.86 -19.90
N THR A 161 0.43 -32.90 -19.09
CA THR A 161 1.18 -34.17 -19.21
C THR A 161 1.05 -34.87 -20.57
N PHE A 162 -0.02 -34.61 -21.33
CA PHE A 162 -0.13 -35.13 -22.70
C PHE A 162 0.93 -34.56 -23.66
N LEU A 163 1.59 -33.44 -23.32
CA LEU A 163 2.74 -32.93 -24.06
C LEU A 163 3.92 -33.91 -24.07
N TYR A 164 3.95 -34.93 -23.19
CA TYR A 164 4.91 -36.05 -23.28
C TYR A 164 4.77 -36.87 -24.59
N LYS A 165 3.76 -36.61 -25.42
CA LYS A 165 3.61 -37.13 -26.79
C LYS A 165 4.25 -36.22 -27.86
N CYS A 166 4.41 -34.93 -27.58
CA CYS A 166 5.09 -33.96 -28.44
C CYS A 166 6.62 -34.15 -28.36
N SER A 167 7.12 -35.29 -28.83
CA SER A 167 8.51 -35.78 -28.62
C SER A 167 9.61 -34.98 -29.31
N ASN A 168 9.27 -33.88 -30.00
CA ASN A 168 10.19 -32.95 -30.65
C ASN A 168 10.19 -31.54 -30.01
N LEU A 169 9.36 -31.32 -28.98
CA LEU A 169 9.21 -30.02 -28.31
C LEU A 169 10.51 -29.59 -27.63
N GLN A 170 11.01 -28.41 -28.01
CA GLN A 170 12.24 -27.77 -27.51
C GLN A 170 11.98 -26.46 -26.77
N HIS A 171 10.88 -25.76 -27.10
CA HIS A 171 10.48 -24.51 -26.45
C HIS A 171 9.03 -24.60 -25.99
N LEU A 172 8.80 -24.35 -24.69
CA LEU A 172 7.48 -24.33 -24.07
C LEU A 172 7.33 -23.09 -23.18
N ASP A 173 6.51 -22.12 -23.61
CA ASP A 173 6.08 -20.98 -22.79
C ASP A 173 4.57 -21.09 -22.49
N LEU A 174 4.26 -21.30 -21.21
CA LEU A 174 2.91 -21.33 -20.62
C LEU A 174 2.70 -20.18 -19.62
N SER A 175 3.59 -19.18 -19.59
CA SER A 175 3.59 -18.13 -18.57
C SER A 175 2.39 -17.18 -18.66
N GLN A 176 2.04 -16.55 -17.53
CA GLN A 176 0.89 -15.64 -17.41
C GLN A 176 -0.43 -16.32 -17.85
N ASN A 177 -0.83 -17.35 -17.09
CA ASN A 177 -2.02 -18.17 -17.30
C ASN A 177 -2.64 -18.58 -15.93
N TYR A 178 -3.56 -19.55 -15.91
CA TYR A 178 -4.22 -20.06 -14.71
C TYR A 178 -3.94 -21.54 -14.42
N PHE A 179 -2.74 -22.04 -14.80
CA PHE A 179 -2.37 -23.42 -14.50
C PHE A 179 -2.16 -23.64 -12.99
N VAL A 180 -2.67 -24.77 -12.49
CA VAL A 180 -2.68 -25.17 -11.07
C VAL A 180 -1.98 -26.53 -10.86
N GLY A 181 -2.00 -27.04 -9.62
CA GLY A 181 -1.47 -28.37 -9.31
C GLY A 181 0.05 -28.40 -9.20
N SER A 182 0.63 -29.61 -9.17
CA SER A 182 2.08 -29.81 -9.09
C SER A 182 2.73 -29.88 -10.47
N ILE A 183 4.02 -29.54 -10.54
CA ILE A 183 4.85 -29.99 -11.65
C ILE A 183 5.04 -31.52 -11.52
N PRO A 184 4.75 -32.34 -12.55
CA PRO A 184 4.81 -33.80 -12.40
C PRO A 184 6.22 -34.35 -12.30
N GLU A 185 6.41 -35.38 -11.48
CA GLU A 185 7.68 -36.11 -11.33
C GLU A 185 8.22 -36.69 -12.64
N ASP A 186 7.37 -36.94 -13.64
CA ASP A 186 7.78 -37.41 -14.96
C ASP A 186 7.96 -36.31 -16.03
N ILE A 187 8.07 -35.03 -15.63
CA ILE A 187 8.37 -33.90 -16.54
C ILE A 187 9.65 -34.11 -17.37
N HIS A 188 10.63 -34.85 -16.84
CA HIS A 188 11.86 -35.25 -17.54
C HIS A 188 11.62 -35.98 -18.89
N ARG A 189 10.40 -36.47 -19.13
CA ARG A 189 9.97 -37.05 -20.43
C ARG A 189 9.96 -36.02 -21.56
N LEU A 190 9.93 -34.72 -21.26
CA LEU A 190 10.15 -33.63 -22.21
C LEU A 190 11.65 -33.38 -22.46
N GLY A 191 12.45 -34.44 -22.57
CA GLY A 191 13.92 -34.40 -22.48
C GLY A 191 14.67 -33.59 -23.54
N LYS A 192 13.99 -33.07 -24.58
CA LYS A 192 14.54 -32.14 -25.58
C LYS A 192 14.29 -30.65 -25.26
N LEU A 193 13.60 -30.33 -24.15
CA LEU A 193 13.36 -28.93 -23.80
C LEU A 193 14.67 -28.18 -23.53
N LYS A 194 14.84 -27.08 -24.26
CA LYS A 194 15.86 -26.05 -24.07
C LYS A 194 15.31 -24.85 -23.34
N TYR A 195 14.02 -24.55 -23.53
CA TYR A 195 13.33 -23.44 -22.88
C TYR A 195 12.03 -23.92 -22.23
N LEU A 196 11.91 -23.72 -20.92
CA LEU A 196 10.70 -23.98 -20.15
C LEU A 196 10.35 -22.73 -19.32
N ASN A 197 9.23 -22.09 -19.66
CA ASN A 197 8.70 -20.94 -18.91
C ASN A 197 7.26 -21.22 -18.44
N LEU A 198 7.09 -21.26 -17.12
CA LEU A 198 5.84 -21.49 -16.41
C LEU A 198 5.46 -20.31 -15.50
N GLY A 199 6.18 -19.18 -15.60
CA GLY A 199 6.07 -18.07 -14.67
C GLY A 199 4.70 -17.37 -14.66
N GLY A 200 4.26 -16.81 -13.54
CA GLY A 200 2.96 -16.13 -13.47
C GLY A 200 1.79 -17.10 -13.63
N ASN A 201 1.75 -18.14 -12.80
CA ASN A 201 0.70 -19.16 -12.76
C ASN A 201 0.34 -19.48 -11.30
N ASN A 202 -0.47 -20.52 -11.07
CA ASN A 202 -0.91 -20.98 -9.75
C ASN A 202 -0.32 -22.36 -9.40
N PHE A 203 0.84 -22.76 -9.94
CA PHE A 203 1.48 -24.05 -9.63
C PHE A 203 1.91 -24.13 -8.16
N THR A 204 1.75 -25.31 -7.54
CA THR A 204 2.00 -25.55 -6.11
C THR A 204 2.88 -26.78 -5.86
N GLY A 205 3.57 -26.78 -4.73
CA GLY A 205 4.36 -27.90 -4.21
C GLY A 205 5.85 -27.68 -4.36
N ASP A 206 6.58 -28.80 -4.40
CA ASP A 206 7.98 -28.86 -4.79
C ASP A 206 8.13 -28.72 -6.31
N ILE A 207 9.29 -28.23 -6.74
CA ILE A 207 9.80 -28.47 -8.08
C ILE A 207 10.46 -29.87 -8.04
N PRO A 208 10.03 -30.84 -8.86
CA PRO A 208 10.47 -32.23 -8.72
C PRO A 208 11.96 -32.39 -9.09
N PRO A 209 12.74 -33.23 -8.39
CA PRO A 209 14.16 -33.49 -8.69
C PRO A 209 14.44 -33.88 -10.14
N SER A 210 13.46 -34.49 -10.80
CA SER A 210 13.53 -34.88 -12.21
C SER A 210 13.66 -33.70 -13.19
N VAL A 211 13.39 -32.45 -12.79
CA VAL A 211 13.74 -31.27 -13.58
C VAL A 211 15.24 -31.24 -13.88
N GLY A 212 16.09 -31.72 -12.96
CA GLY A 212 17.54 -31.87 -13.16
C GLY A 212 17.96 -32.89 -14.24
N ASN A 213 17.01 -33.68 -14.77
CA ASN A 213 17.24 -34.63 -15.87
C ASN A 213 16.90 -34.05 -17.25
N LEU A 214 16.40 -32.81 -17.35
CA LEU A 214 16.19 -32.09 -18.62
C LEU A 214 17.53 -31.56 -19.15
N THR A 215 18.46 -32.44 -19.52
CA THR A 215 19.87 -32.08 -19.75
C THR A 215 20.14 -31.14 -20.94
N GLU A 216 19.19 -30.96 -21.85
CA GLU A 216 19.24 -29.93 -22.91
C GLU A 216 18.80 -28.53 -22.43
N LEU A 217 18.31 -28.36 -21.20
CA LEU A 217 17.68 -27.11 -20.74
C LEU A 217 18.69 -25.95 -20.59
N GLU A 218 18.41 -24.86 -21.30
CA GLU A 218 19.15 -23.59 -21.35
C GLU A 218 18.44 -22.50 -20.53
N THR A 219 17.11 -22.55 -20.40
CA THR A 219 16.31 -21.61 -19.59
C THR A 219 15.21 -22.32 -18.79
N LEU A 220 15.15 -22.01 -17.49
CA LEU A 220 14.13 -22.48 -16.55
C LEU A 220 13.50 -21.29 -15.80
N CYS A 221 12.24 -20.96 -16.12
CA CYS A 221 11.48 -19.92 -15.44
C CYS A 221 10.23 -20.49 -14.77
N MET A 222 10.13 -20.35 -13.45
CA MET A 222 9.02 -20.81 -12.59
C MET A 222 8.61 -19.73 -11.55
N ASN A 223 9.04 -18.49 -11.77
CA ASN A 223 8.74 -17.30 -10.97
C ASN A 223 7.24 -16.97 -10.84
N LEU A 224 6.85 -16.13 -9.88
CA LEU A 224 5.49 -15.63 -9.69
C LEU A 224 4.44 -16.77 -9.67
N ASN A 225 4.61 -17.73 -8.76
CA ASN A 225 3.77 -18.91 -8.62
C ASN A 225 3.40 -19.16 -7.15
N LEU A 226 2.70 -20.26 -6.87
CA LEU A 226 2.35 -20.73 -5.52
C LEU A 226 3.26 -21.87 -5.04
N PHE A 227 4.48 -21.99 -5.58
CA PHE A 227 5.42 -23.00 -5.11
C PHE A 227 5.67 -22.82 -3.62
N ASN A 228 5.44 -23.88 -2.87
CA ASN A 228 5.34 -23.88 -1.41
C ASN A 228 6.06 -25.08 -0.77
N GLY A 229 6.45 -26.08 -1.55
CA GLY A 229 7.52 -27.03 -1.20
C GLY A 229 8.90 -26.41 -1.39
N SER A 230 9.82 -27.15 -2.00
CA SER A 230 11.23 -26.77 -2.24
C SER A 230 11.61 -26.79 -3.72
N PHE A 231 12.83 -26.33 -4.02
CA PHE A 231 13.50 -26.57 -5.30
C PHE A 231 14.69 -27.55 -5.12
N PRO A 232 14.99 -28.41 -6.10
CA PRO A 232 15.92 -29.53 -5.91
C PRO A 232 17.37 -29.15 -6.20
N ALA A 233 18.32 -29.78 -5.50
CA ALA A 233 19.76 -29.60 -5.74
C ALA A 233 20.18 -30.11 -7.14
N GLU A 234 19.40 -31.03 -7.69
CA GLU A 234 19.49 -31.62 -9.01
C GLU A 234 19.38 -30.60 -10.15
N ILE A 235 18.82 -29.40 -9.93
CA ILE A 235 18.95 -28.28 -10.89
C ILE A 235 20.43 -28.00 -11.20
N GLY A 236 21.34 -28.19 -10.23
CA GLY A 236 22.79 -28.09 -10.43
C GLY A 236 23.41 -29.12 -11.39
N ASN A 237 22.64 -30.10 -11.88
CA ASN A 237 23.07 -31.04 -12.93
C ASN A 237 22.82 -30.50 -14.35
N LEU A 238 22.06 -29.41 -14.49
CA LEU A 238 21.70 -28.81 -15.78
C LEU A 238 22.88 -28.02 -16.39
N ALA A 239 23.89 -28.73 -16.87
CA ALA A 239 25.14 -28.16 -17.38
C ALA A 239 24.99 -27.20 -18.59
N ASN A 240 23.81 -27.15 -19.21
CA ASN A 240 23.47 -26.22 -20.28
C ASN A 240 22.76 -24.93 -19.81
N LEU A 241 22.32 -24.86 -18.54
CA LEU A 241 21.46 -23.78 -18.06
C LEU A 241 22.19 -22.43 -18.05
N GLU A 242 21.63 -21.46 -18.75
CA GLU A 242 22.07 -20.06 -18.80
C GLU A 242 21.19 -19.14 -17.94
N SER A 243 19.94 -19.52 -17.72
CA SER A 243 18.91 -18.69 -17.07
C SER A 243 18.07 -19.48 -16.07
N LEU A 244 18.01 -19.01 -14.81
CA LEU A 244 17.21 -19.58 -13.73
C LEU A 244 16.37 -18.48 -13.05
N GLY A 245 15.05 -18.49 -13.26
CA GLY A 245 14.10 -17.57 -12.62
C GLY A 245 13.13 -18.32 -11.71
N LEU A 246 13.25 -18.09 -10.39
CA LEU A 246 12.42 -18.71 -9.35
C LEU A 246 11.72 -17.67 -8.46
N GLU A 247 11.92 -16.38 -8.72
CA GLU A 247 11.55 -15.25 -7.84
C GLU A 247 10.05 -15.09 -7.57
N PHE A 248 9.71 -14.42 -6.47
CA PHE A 248 8.35 -14.21 -5.97
C PHE A 248 7.56 -15.54 -5.85
N ASN A 249 8.09 -16.44 -5.02
CA ASN A 249 7.49 -17.75 -4.79
C ASN A 249 7.43 -18.09 -3.30
N GLY A 250 6.30 -18.67 -2.90
CA GLY A 250 6.00 -19.00 -1.52
C GLY A 250 6.78 -20.16 -0.91
N PHE A 251 7.97 -20.53 -1.39
CA PHE A 251 8.70 -21.75 -1.04
C PHE A 251 8.85 -21.98 0.48
N SER A 252 9.12 -23.22 0.86
CA SER A 252 9.61 -23.63 2.17
C SER A 252 11.07 -23.17 2.34
N PRO A 253 11.41 -22.21 3.22
CA PRO A 253 12.77 -21.68 3.36
C PRO A 253 13.88 -22.70 3.43
N MET A 254 14.89 -22.50 2.59
CA MET A 254 16.00 -23.42 2.46
C MET A 254 17.31 -22.68 2.20
N ARG A 255 18.40 -23.38 2.50
CA ARG A 255 19.74 -23.02 2.06
C ARG A 255 19.80 -23.18 0.54
N ILE A 256 20.51 -22.28 -0.12
CA ILE A 256 20.78 -22.39 -1.54
C ILE A 256 21.68 -23.63 -1.75
N PRO A 257 21.32 -24.59 -2.62
CA PRO A 257 22.14 -25.79 -2.82
C PRO A 257 23.54 -25.43 -3.34
N PRO A 258 24.64 -25.84 -2.68
CA PRO A 258 25.99 -25.57 -3.15
C PRO A 258 26.27 -26.22 -4.52
N GLU A 259 25.48 -27.23 -4.90
CA GLU A 259 25.44 -27.86 -6.22
C GLU A 259 25.17 -26.86 -7.35
N PHE A 260 24.48 -25.74 -7.09
CA PHE A 260 24.22 -24.73 -8.12
C PHE A 260 25.53 -24.11 -8.64
N GLY A 261 26.60 -24.10 -7.84
CA GLY A 261 27.95 -23.69 -8.27
C GLY A 261 28.53 -24.56 -9.41
N LYS A 262 27.94 -25.71 -9.73
CA LYS A 262 28.30 -26.53 -10.91
C LYS A 262 27.88 -25.90 -12.24
N LEU A 263 26.91 -24.98 -12.25
CA LEU A 263 26.27 -24.43 -13.45
C LEU A 263 27.20 -23.45 -14.21
N LYS A 264 28.23 -23.95 -14.90
CA LYS A 264 29.27 -23.08 -15.49
C LYS A 264 28.79 -22.19 -16.63
N LYS A 265 27.65 -22.49 -17.27
CA LYS A 265 27.01 -21.63 -18.28
C LYS A 265 26.06 -20.55 -17.72
N ILE A 266 25.73 -20.58 -16.43
CA ILE A 266 24.72 -19.67 -15.87
C ILE A 266 25.15 -18.20 -16.05
N LYS A 267 24.20 -17.38 -16.52
CA LYS A 267 24.33 -15.92 -16.72
C LYS A 267 23.42 -15.18 -15.76
N TYR A 268 22.20 -15.67 -15.56
CA TYR A 268 21.18 -14.97 -14.77
C TYR A 268 20.57 -15.89 -13.73
N ILE A 269 20.56 -15.45 -12.46
CA ILE A 269 19.92 -16.11 -11.33
C ILE A 269 19.00 -15.11 -10.63
N TRP A 270 17.69 -15.33 -10.72
CA TRP A 270 16.68 -14.57 -9.98
C TRP A 270 16.00 -15.46 -8.95
N MET A 271 16.24 -15.17 -7.66
CA MET A 271 15.62 -15.87 -6.52
C MET A 271 15.19 -14.87 -5.42
N ARG A 272 14.88 -13.63 -5.81
CA ARG A 272 14.24 -12.60 -4.96
C ARG A 272 12.93 -13.11 -4.37
N ASP A 273 12.66 -12.85 -3.09
CA ASP A 273 11.43 -13.28 -2.41
C ASP A 273 11.10 -14.77 -2.69
N THR A 274 12.10 -15.63 -2.43
CA THR A 274 11.96 -17.09 -2.39
C THR A 274 12.20 -17.65 -0.99
N LYS A 275 12.27 -16.74 0.00
CA LYS A 275 12.46 -16.97 1.43
C LYS A 275 13.73 -17.79 1.75
N LEU A 276 14.83 -17.55 1.03
CA LEU A 276 16.12 -18.22 1.27
C LEU A 276 16.65 -17.94 2.68
N ILE A 277 17.36 -18.92 3.26
CA ILE A 277 17.96 -18.85 4.60
C ILE A 277 19.38 -19.43 4.59
N GLY A 278 20.19 -19.11 5.61
CA GLY A 278 21.58 -19.55 5.66
C GLY A 278 22.49 -18.69 4.79
N GLU A 279 23.72 -19.17 4.60
CA GLU A 279 24.76 -18.43 3.90
C GLU A 279 24.70 -18.64 2.37
N ILE A 280 25.20 -17.67 1.61
CA ILE A 280 25.43 -17.83 0.17
C ILE A 280 26.62 -18.79 -0.02
N PRO A 281 26.52 -19.86 -0.83
CA PRO A 281 27.62 -20.82 -0.97
C PRO A 281 28.89 -20.22 -1.60
N GLU A 282 30.06 -20.48 -0.99
CA GLU A 282 31.38 -20.09 -1.53
C GLU A 282 31.64 -20.68 -2.94
N SER A 283 30.99 -21.81 -3.30
CA SER A 283 31.05 -22.40 -4.65
C SER A 283 30.48 -21.48 -5.75
N PHE A 284 29.81 -20.39 -5.39
CA PHE A 284 29.35 -19.38 -6.35
C PHE A 284 30.48 -18.45 -6.80
N GLY A 285 31.65 -18.49 -6.16
CA GLY A 285 32.88 -17.92 -6.71
C GLY A 285 33.39 -18.64 -7.97
N ASP A 286 32.96 -19.88 -8.21
CA ASP A 286 33.41 -20.69 -9.35
C ASP A 286 32.55 -20.49 -10.64
N PHE A 287 31.64 -19.52 -10.67
CA PHE A 287 30.87 -19.22 -11.89
C PHE A 287 31.75 -18.58 -12.96
N GLN A 288 31.53 -18.96 -14.23
CA GLN A 288 32.37 -18.49 -15.35
C GLN A 288 31.68 -17.41 -16.19
N ASN A 289 30.35 -17.46 -16.28
CA ASN A 289 29.56 -16.62 -17.19
C ASN A 289 28.47 -15.80 -16.48
N LEU A 290 28.46 -15.76 -15.14
CA LEU A 290 27.42 -15.05 -14.39
C LEU A 290 27.48 -13.53 -14.65
N GLU A 291 26.34 -12.97 -15.04
CA GLU A 291 26.12 -11.56 -15.35
C GLU A 291 25.21 -10.92 -14.29
N LEU A 292 24.16 -11.62 -13.82
CA LEU A 292 23.21 -11.12 -12.82
C LEU A 292 22.98 -12.14 -11.69
N ILE A 293 23.02 -11.64 -10.44
CA ILE A 293 22.55 -12.37 -9.26
C ILE A 293 21.57 -11.49 -8.46
N ASP A 294 20.35 -11.99 -8.23
CA ASP A 294 19.33 -11.32 -7.41
C ASP A 294 18.77 -12.27 -6.34
N PHE A 295 19.19 -12.04 -5.10
CA PHE A 295 18.69 -12.69 -3.89
C PHE A 295 18.05 -11.68 -2.93
N ALA A 296 17.56 -10.54 -3.42
CA ALA A 296 16.94 -9.53 -2.57
C ALA A 296 15.67 -10.02 -1.86
N HIS A 297 15.26 -9.36 -0.76
CA HIS A 297 14.07 -9.71 0.02
C HIS A 297 14.07 -11.19 0.47
N ASN A 298 15.11 -11.61 1.19
CA ASN A 298 15.25 -12.97 1.71
C ASN A 298 15.73 -12.94 3.17
N ASN A 299 16.04 -14.10 3.75
CA ASN A 299 16.55 -14.24 5.11
C ASN A 299 17.97 -14.85 5.12
N LEU A 300 18.78 -14.51 4.10
CA LEU A 300 20.19 -14.94 4.01
C LEU A 300 21.02 -14.29 5.12
N GLU A 301 21.97 -15.04 5.65
CA GLU A 301 22.83 -14.71 6.79
C GLU A 301 24.31 -14.98 6.46
N GLY A 302 25.20 -14.87 7.44
CA GLY A 302 26.64 -15.07 7.21
C GLY A 302 27.28 -13.89 6.48
N LYS A 303 28.29 -14.17 5.65
CA LYS A 303 29.04 -13.15 4.88
C LYS A 303 28.66 -13.16 3.41
N ILE A 304 28.99 -12.09 2.69
CA ILE A 304 29.02 -12.11 1.23
C ILE A 304 30.30 -12.85 0.79
N PRO A 305 30.23 -13.96 0.02
CA PRO A 305 31.41 -14.69 -0.44
C PRO A 305 32.33 -13.79 -1.29
N SER A 306 33.63 -13.81 -1.00
CA SER A 306 34.61 -12.98 -1.73
C SER A 306 34.73 -13.40 -3.20
N GLY A 307 34.49 -14.68 -3.50
CA GLY A 307 34.47 -15.19 -4.87
C GLY A 307 33.50 -14.45 -5.81
N LEU A 308 32.36 -13.96 -5.32
CA LEU A 308 31.39 -13.20 -6.13
C LEU A 308 32.00 -11.91 -6.73
N PHE A 309 32.95 -11.31 -6.02
CA PHE A 309 33.63 -10.08 -6.43
C PHE A 309 34.82 -10.31 -7.39
N LEU A 310 35.18 -11.58 -7.62
CA LEU A 310 36.17 -12.00 -8.62
C LEU A 310 35.52 -12.37 -9.97
N LEU A 311 34.18 -12.38 -10.06
CA LEU A 311 33.42 -12.78 -11.24
C LEU A 311 33.51 -11.75 -12.37
N LYS A 312 34.41 -11.97 -13.33
CA LYS A 312 34.78 -11.01 -14.40
C LYS A 312 33.66 -10.67 -15.40
N ASN A 313 32.53 -11.37 -15.34
CA ASN A 313 31.36 -11.15 -16.17
C ASN A 313 30.19 -10.48 -15.43
N LEU A 314 30.24 -10.37 -14.10
CA LEU A 314 29.13 -9.87 -13.29
C LEU A 314 28.89 -8.37 -13.55
N THR A 315 27.66 -8.02 -13.87
CA THR A 315 27.18 -6.65 -14.10
C THR A 315 26.21 -6.19 -13.02
N ILE A 316 25.36 -7.09 -12.48
CA ILE A 316 24.32 -6.73 -11.50
C ILE A 316 24.38 -7.67 -10.28
N MET A 317 24.50 -7.09 -9.09
CA MET A 317 24.45 -7.79 -7.80
C MET A 317 23.41 -7.15 -6.87
N TYR A 318 22.29 -7.86 -6.66
CA TYR A 318 21.25 -7.48 -5.71
C TYR A 318 21.18 -8.48 -4.55
N LEU A 319 21.60 -8.05 -3.35
CA LEU A 319 21.56 -8.83 -2.11
C LEU A 319 20.83 -8.08 -0.97
N PHE A 320 20.10 -7.01 -1.31
CA PHE A 320 19.48 -6.11 -0.35
C PHE A 320 18.26 -6.73 0.38
N ASP A 321 17.90 -6.15 1.53
CA ASP A 321 16.82 -6.63 2.40
C ASP A 321 17.01 -8.12 2.78
N ASN A 322 18.07 -8.35 3.55
CA ASN A 322 18.53 -9.64 4.04
C ASN A 322 19.19 -9.47 5.43
N ARG A 323 19.81 -10.52 5.97
CA ARG A 323 20.54 -10.50 7.27
C ARG A 323 22.06 -10.70 7.10
N LEU A 324 22.61 -10.38 5.92
CA LEU A 324 24.03 -10.52 5.60
C LEU A 324 24.88 -9.61 6.49
N SER A 325 26.07 -10.10 6.85
CA SER A 325 26.88 -9.54 7.94
C SER A 325 28.38 -9.68 7.67
N GLY A 326 29.23 -9.30 8.64
CA GLY A 326 30.67 -9.24 8.45
C GLY A 326 31.08 -8.01 7.63
N ARG A 327 32.13 -8.12 6.82
CA ARG A 327 32.65 -7.03 5.99
C ARG A 327 32.33 -7.24 4.51
N ILE A 328 32.24 -6.13 3.77
CA ILE A 328 32.41 -6.16 2.32
C ILE A 328 33.86 -6.63 2.03
N PRO A 329 34.09 -7.61 1.13
CA PRO A 329 35.43 -8.07 0.75
C PRO A 329 36.32 -6.96 0.17
N GLU A 330 37.64 -7.09 0.28
CA GLU A 330 38.60 -6.04 -0.11
C GLU A 330 39.24 -6.26 -1.51
N THR A 331 39.10 -7.46 -2.09
CA THR A 331 39.73 -7.89 -3.35
C THR A 331 38.69 -8.10 -4.45
N PHE A 332 38.95 -7.54 -5.64
CA PHE A 332 38.00 -7.51 -6.75
C PHE A 332 38.69 -7.83 -8.09
N GLU A 333 38.02 -8.58 -8.96
CA GLU A 333 38.38 -8.70 -10.38
C GLU A 333 37.16 -8.47 -11.33
N SER A 334 35.99 -8.15 -10.77
CA SER A 334 34.73 -7.92 -11.48
C SER A 334 34.68 -6.57 -12.22
N SER A 335 35.51 -6.40 -13.25
CA SER A 335 35.68 -5.13 -14.01
C SER A 335 34.43 -4.64 -14.77
N LYS A 336 33.36 -5.43 -14.83
CA LYS A 336 32.09 -5.11 -15.50
C LYS A 336 30.94 -4.70 -14.57
N LEU A 337 31.15 -4.65 -13.25
CA LEU A 337 30.05 -4.37 -12.31
C LEU A 337 29.43 -2.99 -12.59
N MET A 338 28.13 -2.98 -12.87
CA MET A 338 27.31 -1.80 -13.18
C MET A 338 26.37 -1.43 -12.03
N GLU A 339 25.80 -2.41 -11.35
CA GLU A 339 24.84 -2.19 -10.26
C GLU A 339 25.17 -3.06 -9.06
N LEU A 340 25.31 -2.42 -7.90
CA LEU A 340 25.55 -3.06 -6.61
C LEU A 340 24.55 -2.52 -5.58
N ASP A 341 23.63 -3.38 -5.12
CA ASP A 341 22.75 -3.09 -3.99
C ASP A 341 22.84 -4.16 -2.91
N VAL A 342 23.41 -3.74 -1.78
CA VAL A 342 23.56 -4.54 -0.54
C VAL A 342 22.91 -3.81 0.64
N SER A 343 21.95 -2.93 0.38
CA SER A 343 21.24 -2.14 1.38
C SER A 343 20.35 -2.99 2.30
N ASN A 344 19.89 -2.42 3.42
CA ASN A 344 19.02 -3.09 4.40
C ASN A 344 19.59 -4.46 4.83
N ASN A 345 20.78 -4.44 5.42
CA ASN A 345 21.50 -5.63 5.88
C ASN A 345 22.24 -5.30 7.21
N ASN A 346 23.02 -6.25 7.72
CA ASN A 346 23.82 -6.13 8.94
C ASN A 346 25.34 -6.01 8.63
N LEU A 347 25.70 -5.41 7.49
CA LEU A 347 27.10 -5.28 7.05
C LEU A 347 27.85 -4.26 7.92
N THR A 348 29.10 -4.57 8.21
CA THR A 348 30.02 -3.82 9.09
C THR A 348 31.35 -3.58 8.38
N GLY A 349 32.25 -2.82 9.01
CA GLY A 349 33.54 -2.47 8.40
C GLY A 349 33.47 -1.18 7.60
N GLU A 350 34.53 -0.96 6.82
CA GLU A 350 34.73 0.23 6.01
C GLU A 350 34.38 -0.05 4.54
N ILE A 351 34.11 1.00 3.77
CA ILE A 351 33.87 0.86 2.32
C ILE A 351 35.24 0.65 1.65
N PRO A 352 35.49 -0.45 0.90
CA PRO A 352 36.81 -0.74 0.33
C PRO A 352 37.27 0.31 -0.68
N GLU A 353 38.53 0.74 -0.60
CA GLU A 353 39.11 1.73 -1.54
C GLU A 353 39.07 1.25 -3.01
N SER A 354 39.22 -0.05 -3.22
CA SER A 354 39.16 -0.71 -4.53
C SER A 354 37.76 -0.68 -5.18
N PHE A 355 36.70 -0.22 -4.50
CA PHE A 355 35.44 0.15 -5.17
C PHE A 355 35.64 1.23 -6.25
N GLY A 356 36.66 2.07 -6.11
CA GLY A 356 37.04 3.06 -7.12
C GLY A 356 37.58 2.47 -8.43
N GLU A 357 37.80 1.16 -8.52
CA GLU A 357 38.26 0.48 -9.75
C GLU A 357 37.12 0.13 -10.70
N PHE A 358 35.86 0.06 -10.23
CA PHE A 358 34.69 -0.34 -11.02
C PHE A 358 34.23 0.75 -12.00
N LYS A 359 34.99 1.00 -13.07
CA LYS A 359 34.72 2.12 -13.99
C LYS A 359 33.38 2.05 -14.73
N HIS A 360 32.67 0.93 -14.71
CA HIS A 360 31.33 0.73 -15.27
C HIS A 360 30.19 0.91 -14.24
N LEU A 361 30.50 1.10 -12.95
CA LEU A 361 29.49 1.16 -11.89
C LEU A 361 28.63 2.42 -12.02
N GLU A 362 27.33 2.22 -12.22
CA GLU A 362 26.30 3.25 -12.33
C GLU A 362 25.51 3.41 -11.02
N ILE A 363 25.27 2.32 -10.30
CA ILE A 363 24.49 2.30 -9.04
C ILE A 363 25.29 1.66 -7.91
N MET A 364 25.45 2.41 -6.81
CA MET A 364 26.04 1.94 -5.56
C MET A 364 25.10 2.26 -4.37
N ASN A 365 24.40 1.23 -3.89
CA ASN A 365 23.47 1.30 -2.77
C ASN A 365 23.98 0.46 -1.58
N LEU A 366 24.46 1.14 -0.54
CA LEU A 366 25.00 0.55 0.70
C LEU A 366 24.22 0.97 1.96
N PHE A 367 23.08 1.65 1.77
CA PHE A 367 22.32 2.30 2.84
C PHE A 367 21.68 1.31 3.83
N ALA A 368 21.28 1.78 5.00
CA ALA A 368 20.65 0.97 6.06
C ALA A 368 21.49 -0.27 6.45
N ASN A 369 22.73 -0.03 6.86
CA ASN A 369 23.69 -1.04 7.31
C ASN A 369 24.40 -0.55 8.59
N HIS A 370 25.52 -1.16 8.96
CA HIS A 370 26.39 -0.78 10.09
C HIS A 370 27.81 -0.42 9.65
N LEU A 371 27.98 0.03 8.40
CA LEU A 371 29.26 0.47 7.83
C LEU A 371 29.77 1.73 8.55
N TYR A 372 31.08 1.84 8.73
CA TYR A 372 31.75 2.93 9.43
C TYR A 372 32.99 3.42 8.66
N GLY A 373 33.62 4.50 9.13
CA GLY A 373 34.79 5.09 8.48
C GLY A 373 34.43 6.03 7.32
N PRO A 374 35.43 6.51 6.56
CA PRO A 374 35.23 7.44 5.45
C PRO A 374 34.65 6.77 4.20
N ILE A 375 34.15 7.58 3.27
CA ILE A 375 33.98 7.16 1.87
C ILE A 375 35.34 7.35 1.18
N PRO A 376 35.91 6.33 0.51
CA PRO A 376 37.15 6.49 -0.24
C PRO A 376 37.07 7.53 -1.37
N GLU A 377 38.09 8.39 -1.49
CA GLU A 377 38.23 9.39 -2.58
C GLU A 377 38.28 8.73 -3.97
N SER A 378 38.70 7.46 -4.04
CA SER A 378 38.68 6.65 -5.27
C SER A 378 37.29 6.49 -5.88
N ILE A 379 36.21 6.57 -5.07
CA ILE A 379 34.81 6.48 -5.53
C ILE A 379 34.37 7.73 -6.30
N ALA A 380 34.92 8.90 -5.99
CA ALA A 380 34.68 10.12 -6.78
C ALA A 380 35.25 10.02 -8.20
N ASN A 381 36.20 9.10 -8.43
CA ASN A 381 36.86 8.85 -9.71
C ASN A 381 36.15 7.75 -10.55
N LEU A 382 34.86 7.51 -10.30
CA LEU A 382 34.01 6.57 -11.06
C LEU A 382 33.24 7.32 -12.16
N PRO A 383 33.58 7.15 -13.46
CA PRO A 383 33.03 7.98 -14.54
C PRO A 383 31.56 7.67 -14.88
N SER A 384 31.11 6.45 -14.56
CA SER A 384 29.77 5.94 -14.91
C SER A 384 28.73 6.16 -13.81
N LEU A 385 29.15 6.61 -12.61
CA LEU A 385 28.30 6.65 -11.41
C LEU A 385 27.15 7.65 -11.55
N LYS A 386 25.92 7.18 -11.32
CA LYS A 386 24.65 7.95 -11.37
C LYS A 386 23.95 7.98 -10.02
N VAL A 387 23.91 6.85 -9.31
CA VAL A 387 23.20 6.69 -8.04
C VAL A 387 24.18 6.29 -6.96
N PHE A 388 24.33 7.15 -5.95
CA PHE A 388 25.18 6.90 -4.79
C PHE A 388 24.35 7.07 -3.50
N LYS A 389 24.10 5.97 -2.79
CA LYS A 389 23.25 5.95 -1.58
C LYS A 389 23.89 5.16 -0.46
N VAL A 390 24.28 5.86 0.61
CA VAL A 390 24.95 5.28 1.80
C VAL A 390 24.30 5.69 3.12
N PHE A 391 23.09 6.25 3.06
CA PHE A 391 22.37 6.78 4.22
C PHE A 391 22.07 5.73 5.31
N ARG A 392 21.77 6.18 6.54
CA ARG A 392 21.46 5.29 7.69
C ARG A 392 22.58 4.27 7.94
N ASN A 393 23.79 4.78 8.17
CA ASN A 393 24.99 4.00 8.51
C ASN A 393 25.73 4.69 9.69
N LYS A 394 26.99 4.33 9.93
CA LYS A 394 27.89 4.92 10.94
C LYS A 394 29.12 5.57 10.28
N LEU A 395 29.00 5.96 9.01
CA LEU A 395 30.08 6.54 8.21
C LEU A 395 30.45 7.93 8.73
N ASN A 396 31.71 8.32 8.55
CA ASN A 396 32.30 9.53 9.12
C ASN A 396 33.35 10.15 8.18
N GLY A 397 34.17 11.07 8.68
CA GLY A 397 35.14 11.81 7.87
C GLY A 397 34.46 12.81 6.92
N SER A 398 35.22 13.30 5.94
CA SER A 398 34.72 14.19 4.89
C SER A 398 34.09 13.42 3.73
N LEU A 399 33.14 14.07 3.04
CA LEU A 399 32.68 13.61 1.73
C LEU A 399 33.79 13.86 0.68
N PRO A 400 34.06 12.91 -0.25
CA PRO A 400 35.05 13.07 -1.29
C PRO A 400 34.90 14.35 -2.09
N SER A 401 35.97 15.15 -2.18
CA SER A 401 35.87 16.54 -2.66
C SER A 401 35.56 16.64 -4.17
N GLU A 402 35.99 15.65 -4.96
CA GLU A 402 35.71 15.56 -6.40
C GLU A 402 34.41 14.81 -6.72
N MET A 403 33.57 14.47 -5.73
CA MET A 403 32.33 13.73 -5.95
C MET A 403 31.41 14.46 -6.95
N GLY A 404 31.07 13.78 -8.04
CA GLY A 404 30.28 14.34 -9.16
C GLY A 404 31.07 15.12 -10.22
N LEU A 405 32.38 15.36 -10.03
CA LEU A 405 33.24 16.01 -11.04
C LEU A 405 33.42 15.13 -12.28
N HIS A 406 33.68 13.84 -12.06
CA HIS A 406 33.92 12.85 -13.12
C HIS A 406 32.66 12.06 -13.49
N SER A 407 31.58 12.19 -12.70
CA SER A 407 30.41 11.31 -12.70
C SER A 407 29.13 12.06 -13.06
N LYS A 408 28.19 11.41 -13.75
CA LYS A 408 26.85 11.99 -14.03
C LYS A 408 25.85 11.61 -12.95
N LEU A 409 26.06 12.13 -11.75
CA LEU A 409 25.19 11.88 -10.61
C LEU A 409 23.77 12.38 -10.89
N GLU A 410 22.82 11.45 -10.84
CA GLU A 410 21.37 11.68 -10.88
C GLU A 410 20.78 11.69 -9.46
N SER A 411 21.35 10.89 -8.54
CA SER A 411 20.91 10.80 -7.14
C SER A 411 22.08 10.65 -6.16
N PHE A 412 22.14 11.51 -5.15
CA PHE A 412 23.15 11.52 -4.10
C PHE A 412 22.48 11.57 -2.71
N GLU A 413 22.64 10.52 -1.91
CA GLU A 413 21.99 10.38 -0.61
C GLU A 413 22.92 9.82 0.49
N VAL A 414 23.34 10.70 1.40
CA VAL A 414 24.33 10.43 2.47
C VAL A 414 23.79 10.73 3.88
N SER A 415 22.48 10.95 4.00
CA SER A 415 21.79 11.32 5.26
C SER A 415 21.94 10.30 6.39
N LEU A 416 21.63 10.69 7.63
CA LEU A 416 21.63 9.80 8.80
C LEU A 416 22.97 9.05 8.98
N ASN A 417 24.06 9.82 9.07
CA ASN A 417 25.44 9.38 9.26
C ASN A 417 26.17 10.37 10.19
N SER A 418 27.50 10.27 10.27
CA SER A 418 28.37 11.17 11.05
C SER A 418 29.39 11.90 10.18
N PHE A 419 29.03 12.25 8.93
CA PHE A 419 29.91 12.99 8.02
C PHE A 419 30.19 14.41 8.51
N THR A 420 31.39 14.91 8.18
CA THR A 420 31.92 16.23 8.57
C THR A 420 32.52 16.97 7.36
N GLY A 421 32.95 18.22 7.56
CA GLY A 421 33.48 19.04 6.47
C GLY A 421 32.38 19.55 5.54
N ASN A 422 32.71 19.85 4.29
CA ASN A 422 31.80 20.52 3.36
C ASN A 422 31.03 19.54 2.48
N LEU A 423 29.92 20.02 1.88
CA LEU A 423 29.30 19.34 0.74
C LEU A 423 30.21 19.50 -0.50
N PRO A 424 30.44 18.45 -1.32
CA PRO A 424 31.39 18.54 -2.45
C PRO A 424 30.99 19.58 -3.50
N GLU A 425 31.98 20.34 -4.01
CA GLU A 425 31.73 21.47 -4.93
C GLU A 425 31.28 21.01 -6.33
N HIS A 426 31.32 19.71 -6.65
CA HIS A 426 31.10 19.21 -8.01
C HIS A 426 29.94 18.23 -8.18
N LEU A 427 29.05 18.08 -7.18
CA LEU A 427 27.94 17.11 -7.19
C LEU A 427 27.04 17.15 -8.44
N CYS A 428 26.95 18.28 -9.15
CA CYS A 428 26.17 18.42 -10.38
C CYS A 428 27.01 18.90 -11.59
N ALA A 429 28.33 18.65 -11.63
CA ALA A 429 29.13 18.97 -12.82
C ALA A 429 28.65 18.19 -14.07
N GLY A 430 28.08 16.99 -13.88
CA GLY A 430 27.38 16.22 -14.92
C GLY A 430 26.00 16.76 -15.35
N GLY A 431 25.48 17.84 -14.74
CA GLY A 431 24.23 18.52 -15.13
C GLY A 431 22.95 17.70 -14.95
N THR A 432 22.99 16.62 -14.17
CA THR A 432 21.98 15.54 -14.14
C THR A 432 21.33 15.29 -12.78
N LEU A 433 21.79 15.97 -11.73
CA LEU A 433 21.41 15.70 -10.34
C LEU A 433 19.98 16.16 -10.04
N PHE A 434 19.08 15.23 -9.70
CA PHE A 434 17.71 15.56 -9.30
C PHE A 434 17.60 16.05 -7.86
N GLY A 435 18.51 15.65 -6.97
CA GLY A 435 18.52 16.13 -5.59
C GLY A 435 19.79 15.83 -4.82
N ALA A 436 20.16 16.74 -3.91
CA ALA A 436 21.27 16.60 -2.98
C ALA A 436 20.72 16.37 -1.55
N VAL A 437 20.90 15.16 -1.02
CA VAL A 437 20.29 14.72 0.24
C VAL A 437 21.37 14.32 1.26
N ALA A 438 21.58 15.15 2.28
CA ALA A 438 22.63 14.96 3.29
C ALA A 438 22.18 15.32 4.73
N TYR A 439 20.87 15.39 4.97
CA TYR A 439 20.28 15.73 6.27
C TYR A 439 20.72 14.81 7.42
N ALA A 440 20.66 15.30 8.66
CA ALA A 440 21.06 14.57 9.87
C ALA A 440 22.49 14.01 9.76
N ASN A 441 23.46 14.92 9.67
CA ASN A 441 24.90 14.68 9.69
C ASN A 441 25.58 15.79 10.54
N ASN A 442 26.91 15.86 10.52
CA ASN A 442 27.69 16.95 11.11
C ASN A 442 28.43 17.76 10.02
N LEU A 443 27.80 17.91 8.83
CA LEU A 443 28.36 18.68 7.71
C LEU A 443 28.29 20.18 8.00
N SER A 444 29.21 20.93 7.40
CA SER A 444 29.48 22.35 7.67
C SER A 444 29.81 23.11 6.38
N GLY A 445 30.20 24.39 6.50
CA GLY A 445 30.52 25.24 5.34
C GLY A 445 29.28 25.89 4.73
N GLU A 446 29.35 26.21 3.44
CA GLU A 446 28.25 26.84 2.67
C GLU A 446 27.62 25.81 1.70
N ILE A 447 26.52 26.18 1.04
CA ILE A 447 26.01 25.42 -0.12
C ILE A 447 26.93 25.69 -1.31
N PRO A 448 27.47 24.65 -1.99
CA PRO A 448 28.29 24.78 -3.20
C PRO A 448 27.69 25.69 -4.25
N LYS A 449 28.51 26.57 -4.84
CA LYS A 449 28.04 27.56 -5.82
C LYS A 449 27.74 26.90 -7.16
N SER A 450 28.43 25.82 -7.52
CA SER A 450 28.12 25.02 -8.71
C SER A 450 26.64 24.60 -8.83
N LEU A 451 25.97 24.34 -7.69
CA LEU A 451 24.56 23.94 -7.66
C LEU A 451 23.63 25.04 -8.19
N GLU A 452 24.03 26.31 -8.19
CA GLU A 452 23.24 27.43 -8.74
C GLU A 452 22.96 27.28 -10.25
N ASN A 453 23.76 26.46 -10.96
CA ASN A 453 23.65 26.19 -12.39
C ASN A 453 23.07 24.79 -12.70
N CYS A 454 22.70 24.01 -11.66
CA CYS A 454 22.18 22.65 -11.80
C CYS A 454 20.69 22.66 -12.21
N SER A 455 20.42 22.84 -13.50
CA SER A 455 19.05 23.04 -14.03
C SER A 455 18.07 21.89 -13.76
N THR A 456 18.56 20.67 -13.53
CA THR A 456 17.81 19.45 -13.20
C THR A 456 17.44 19.31 -11.73
N LEU A 457 17.95 20.18 -10.85
CA LEU A 457 17.83 20.05 -9.41
C LEU A 457 16.42 20.39 -8.91
N ARG A 458 15.75 19.38 -8.33
CA ARG A 458 14.38 19.48 -7.81
C ARG A 458 14.31 19.67 -6.31
N SER A 459 15.30 19.17 -5.57
CA SER A 459 15.30 19.19 -4.10
C SER A 459 16.70 19.32 -3.50
N ILE A 460 16.86 20.15 -2.47
CA ILE A 460 18.05 20.17 -1.60
C ILE A 460 17.59 19.88 -0.17
N GLN A 461 18.18 18.87 0.47
CA GLN A 461 17.77 18.41 1.80
C GLN A 461 18.99 18.28 2.72
N LEU A 462 19.27 19.35 3.46
CA LEU A 462 20.46 19.52 4.30
C LEU A 462 20.12 19.76 5.78
N TYR A 463 18.85 19.63 6.16
CA TYR A 463 18.37 19.91 7.51
C TYR A 463 19.10 19.09 8.60
N LYS A 464 19.20 19.63 9.82
CA LYS A 464 19.95 19.03 10.95
C LYS A 464 21.41 18.78 10.60
N ASN A 465 22.15 19.88 10.43
CA ASN A 465 23.59 19.91 10.16
C ASN A 465 24.20 21.18 10.80
N GLN A 466 25.45 21.51 10.44
CA GLN A 466 26.17 22.72 10.85
C GLN A 466 26.45 23.67 9.67
N PHE A 467 25.63 23.63 8.60
CA PHE A 467 25.80 24.50 7.44
C PHE A 467 25.54 25.98 7.77
N SER A 468 26.12 26.87 6.99
CA SER A 468 26.24 28.31 7.26
C SER A 468 26.35 29.11 5.95
N GLY A 469 26.56 30.42 6.06
CA GLY A 469 26.62 31.32 4.90
C GLY A 469 25.25 31.54 4.26
N GLU A 470 25.24 32.14 3.08
CA GLU A 470 24.03 32.46 2.33
C GLU A 470 23.69 31.36 1.30
N ILE A 471 22.40 31.22 0.95
CA ILE A 471 21.97 30.33 -0.12
C ILE A 471 22.31 30.98 -1.48
N PRO A 472 23.10 30.33 -2.36
CA PRO A 472 23.51 30.90 -3.64
C PRO A 472 22.33 31.38 -4.49
N SER A 473 22.43 32.57 -5.07
CA SER A 473 21.29 33.30 -5.63
C SER A 473 20.58 32.56 -6.77
N GLY A 474 21.32 31.82 -7.59
CA GLY A 474 20.75 31.00 -8.66
C GLY A 474 19.87 29.84 -8.17
N VAL A 475 20.21 29.22 -7.03
CA VAL A 475 19.51 28.05 -6.46
C VAL A 475 18.01 28.33 -6.23
N TRP A 476 17.69 29.53 -5.78
CA TRP A 476 16.30 29.99 -5.62
C TRP A 476 15.49 30.00 -6.91
N THR A 477 16.16 30.17 -8.05
CA THR A 477 15.54 30.43 -9.37
C THR A 477 15.66 29.28 -10.37
N LEU A 478 16.31 28.17 -9.99
CA LEU A 478 16.48 26.96 -10.81
C LEU A 478 15.14 26.41 -11.33
N VAL A 479 15.07 26.16 -12.64
CA VAL A 479 13.81 25.91 -13.38
C VAL A 479 12.96 24.78 -12.77
N ASP A 480 13.57 23.63 -12.50
CA ASP A 480 12.89 22.44 -11.96
C ASP A 480 12.76 22.43 -10.43
N MET A 481 13.28 23.45 -9.71
CA MET A 481 13.36 23.45 -8.25
C MET A 481 11.97 23.43 -7.59
N THR A 482 11.73 22.42 -6.76
CA THR A 482 10.47 22.22 -6.03
C THR A 482 10.60 22.50 -4.53
N SER A 483 11.76 22.20 -3.93
CA SER A 483 11.90 22.17 -2.47
C SER A 483 13.31 22.45 -1.96
N LEU A 484 13.40 23.28 -0.91
CA LEU A 484 14.62 23.47 -0.11
C LEU A 484 14.30 23.16 1.34
N LEU A 485 14.91 22.11 1.89
CA LEU A 485 14.72 21.63 3.27
C LEU A 485 16.03 21.81 4.06
N LEU A 486 16.16 22.96 4.72
CA LEU A 486 17.41 23.49 5.28
C LEU A 486 17.31 23.80 6.79
N SER A 487 16.19 23.44 7.43
CA SER A 487 15.93 23.67 8.86
C SER A 487 17.01 23.10 9.79
N ASP A 488 17.11 23.59 11.03
CA ASP A 488 18.10 23.15 12.03
C ASP A 488 19.55 23.27 11.52
N ASN A 489 19.97 24.50 11.19
CA ASN A 489 21.30 24.84 10.67
C ASN A 489 21.75 26.24 11.16
N SER A 490 22.72 26.85 10.49
CA SER A 490 23.26 28.18 10.76
C SER A 490 23.29 29.09 9.52
N PHE A 491 22.45 28.83 8.52
CA PHE A 491 22.33 29.65 7.31
C PHE A 491 21.87 31.09 7.62
N SER A 492 22.32 32.03 6.80
CA SER A 492 22.10 33.47 6.94
C SER A 492 21.74 34.15 5.61
N GLY A 493 21.63 35.48 5.62
CA GLY A 493 21.22 36.28 4.46
C GLY A 493 19.72 36.61 4.49
N GLU A 494 19.21 37.17 3.40
CA GLU A 494 17.81 37.59 3.27
C GLU A 494 17.04 36.70 2.27
N LEU A 495 15.70 36.76 2.30
CA LEU A 495 14.88 36.04 1.32
C LEU A 495 14.93 36.74 -0.06
N PRO A 496 14.94 35.98 -1.17
CA PRO A 496 15.06 36.55 -2.51
C PRO A 496 13.78 37.26 -2.95
N SER A 497 13.90 38.24 -3.85
CA SER A 497 12.74 38.89 -4.48
C SER A 497 11.99 37.99 -5.48
N LYS A 498 12.51 36.82 -5.82
CA LYS A 498 11.92 35.86 -6.77
C LYS A 498 12.45 34.44 -6.51
N ILE A 499 11.58 33.44 -6.68
CA ILE A 499 11.96 32.02 -6.74
C ILE A 499 11.51 31.37 -8.07
N ALA A 500 11.85 30.10 -8.26
CA ALA A 500 11.42 29.26 -9.37
C ALA A 500 9.90 29.10 -9.44
N PHE A 501 9.36 28.90 -10.66
CA PHE A 501 7.92 28.79 -10.86
C PHE A 501 7.32 27.47 -10.32
N ASN A 502 8.13 26.42 -10.17
CA ASN A 502 7.72 25.09 -9.70
C ASN A 502 7.95 24.89 -8.19
N PHE A 503 8.35 25.95 -7.49
CA PHE A 503 8.78 25.89 -6.10
C PHE A 503 7.56 25.77 -5.17
N THR A 504 7.44 24.65 -4.45
CA THR A 504 6.26 24.30 -3.62
C THR A 504 6.53 24.26 -2.12
N ARG A 505 7.77 24.03 -1.67
CA ARG A 505 8.08 23.84 -0.24
C ARG A 505 9.40 24.46 0.20
N LEU A 506 9.35 25.49 1.05
CA LEU A 506 10.52 26.09 1.68
C LEU A 506 10.52 25.79 3.19
N GLU A 507 11.56 25.14 3.68
CA GLU A 507 11.80 24.96 5.11
C GLU A 507 13.19 25.48 5.50
N ILE A 508 13.20 26.54 6.30
CA ILE A 508 14.41 27.24 6.79
C ILE A 508 14.32 27.52 8.29
N SER A 509 13.45 26.83 9.03
CA SER A 509 13.25 27.05 10.47
C SER A 509 14.52 26.76 11.29
N ASN A 510 14.70 27.43 12.43
CA ASN A 510 15.87 27.28 13.29
C ASN A 510 17.20 27.58 12.53
N ASN A 511 17.33 28.80 12.03
CA ASN A 511 18.49 29.32 11.30
C ASN A 511 18.76 30.80 11.69
N LYS A 512 19.57 31.52 10.91
CA LYS A 512 20.01 32.90 11.15
C LYS A 512 19.63 33.85 10.00
N PHE A 513 18.54 33.57 9.28
CA PHE A 513 18.07 34.46 8.21
C PHE A 513 17.58 35.80 8.78
N THR A 514 17.81 36.87 8.02
CA THR A 514 17.62 38.29 8.42
C THR A 514 16.81 39.07 7.37
N GLY A 515 16.69 40.38 7.54
CA GLY A 515 16.02 41.28 6.61
C GLY A 515 14.52 41.45 6.89
N GLU A 516 13.79 42.04 5.92
CA GLU A 516 12.32 42.02 5.88
C GLU A 516 11.84 40.89 4.96
N ILE A 517 10.57 40.48 5.07
CA ILE A 517 9.94 39.60 4.08
C ILE A 517 9.76 40.42 2.78
N PRO A 518 10.33 40.01 1.63
CA PRO A 518 10.43 40.87 0.45
C PRO A 518 9.09 41.02 -0.28
N VAL A 519 8.77 42.23 -0.73
CA VAL A 519 7.60 42.56 -1.60
C VAL A 519 7.50 41.64 -2.84
N GLY A 520 8.65 41.18 -3.36
CA GLY A 520 8.73 40.22 -4.46
C GLY A 520 8.14 38.83 -4.19
N ILE A 521 7.81 38.51 -2.93
CA ILE A 521 7.15 37.25 -2.53
C ILE A 521 5.84 37.00 -3.29
N SER A 522 5.17 38.05 -3.78
CA SER A 522 4.00 37.95 -4.67
C SER A 522 4.25 37.16 -5.98
N SER A 523 5.51 36.91 -6.35
CA SER A 523 5.86 36.05 -7.48
C SER A 523 5.91 34.55 -7.15
N TRP A 524 5.92 34.17 -5.87
CA TRP A 524 6.15 32.80 -5.37
C TRP A 524 4.89 31.92 -5.46
N ARG A 525 4.11 32.05 -6.53
CA ARG A 525 2.68 31.66 -6.61
C ARG A 525 2.36 30.18 -6.40
N SER A 526 3.34 29.30 -6.61
CA SER A 526 3.20 27.85 -6.47
C SER A 526 3.57 27.34 -5.06
N LEU A 527 3.93 28.23 -4.13
CA LEU A 527 4.39 27.83 -2.81
C LEU A 527 3.22 27.34 -1.95
N VAL A 528 3.29 26.06 -1.55
CA VAL A 528 2.31 25.34 -0.74
C VAL A 528 2.69 25.35 0.74
N VAL A 529 3.99 25.41 1.06
CA VAL A 529 4.50 25.37 2.45
C VAL A 529 5.68 26.33 2.62
N LEU A 530 5.61 27.16 3.66
CA LEU A 530 6.68 28.07 4.12
C LEU A 530 6.90 27.92 5.63
N LEU A 531 8.00 27.29 6.02
CA LEU A 531 8.44 27.17 7.42
C LEU A 531 9.70 28.00 7.63
N ALA A 532 9.60 29.06 8.42
CA ALA A 532 10.68 30.00 8.70
C ALA A 532 10.77 30.38 10.19
N SER A 533 10.21 29.54 11.06
CA SER A 533 10.21 29.63 12.52
C SER A 533 11.61 29.85 13.10
N ASN A 534 11.72 30.60 14.20
CA ASN A 534 12.96 30.85 14.95
C ASN A 534 14.13 31.30 14.04
N ASN A 535 13.94 32.44 13.38
CA ASN A 535 14.96 33.16 12.61
C ASN A 535 15.07 34.60 13.13
N SER A 536 15.78 35.47 12.40
CA SER A 536 15.92 36.90 12.71
C SER A 536 15.19 37.81 11.70
N PHE A 537 14.09 37.32 11.09
CA PHE A 537 13.27 38.15 10.20
C PHE A 537 12.63 39.31 10.96
N SER A 538 12.54 40.46 10.29
CA SER A 538 12.20 41.74 10.90
C SER A 538 11.31 42.59 9.98
N GLY A 539 11.15 43.88 10.30
CA GLY A 539 10.26 44.75 9.54
C GLY A 539 8.79 44.39 9.75
N ARG A 540 8.03 44.38 8.67
CA ARG A 540 6.57 44.16 8.64
C ARG A 540 6.20 43.02 7.68
N ILE A 541 5.08 42.37 7.93
CA ILE A 541 4.53 41.39 6.98
C ILE A 541 3.99 42.17 5.76
N PRO A 542 4.53 41.96 4.53
CA PRO A 542 4.08 42.68 3.35
C PRO A 542 2.68 42.20 2.94
N VAL A 543 1.87 43.09 2.35
CA VAL A 543 0.55 42.72 1.82
C VAL A 543 0.68 41.74 0.65
N GLU A 544 1.80 41.81 -0.06
CA GLU A 544 2.18 40.92 -1.15
C GLU A 544 2.29 39.44 -0.73
N LEU A 545 2.49 39.15 0.57
CA LEU A 545 2.44 37.78 1.07
C LEU A 545 1.03 37.16 0.96
N THR A 546 -0.03 37.97 0.94
CA THR A 546 -1.42 37.46 0.83
C THR A 546 -1.74 36.91 -0.56
N SER A 547 -0.96 37.24 -1.59
CA SER A 547 -1.19 36.72 -2.94
C SER A 547 -0.74 35.28 -3.15
N LEU A 548 -0.18 34.62 -2.13
CA LEU A 548 0.16 33.19 -2.14
C LEU A 548 -1.11 32.34 -1.99
N SER A 549 -1.92 32.25 -3.03
CA SER A 549 -3.23 31.59 -2.96
C SER A 549 -3.18 30.07 -2.73
N GLN A 550 -2.06 29.41 -3.08
CA GLN A 550 -1.83 27.97 -2.90
C GLN A 550 -1.19 27.59 -1.56
N ILE A 551 -0.76 28.57 -0.74
CA ILE A 551 -0.10 28.26 0.53
C ILE A 551 -1.09 27.53 1.46
N THR A 552 -0.61 26.51 2.17
CA THR A 552 -1.36 25.69 3.13
C THR A 552 -0.73 25.74 4.52
N GLN A 553 0.55 26.07 4.62
CA GLN A 553 1.28 26.13 5.88
C GLN A 553 2.21 27.34 5.84
N LEU A 554 2.03 28.26 6.78
CA LEU A 554 2.79 29.50 6.93
C LEU A 554 3.17 29.65 8.41
N GLU A 555 4.42 29.32 8.74
CA GLU A 555 4.94 29.29 10.10
C GLU A 555 6.15 30.24 10.16
N LEU A 556 5.94 31.42 10.74
CA LEU A 556 6.91 32.55 10.84
C LEU A 556 7.19 32.92 12.31
N ASP A 557 6.90 32.02 13.23
CA ASP A 557 6.98 32.22 14.67
C ASP A 557 8.41 32.42 15.18
N GLY A 558 8.59 33.00 16.37
CA GLY A 558 9.91 33.18 16.98
C GLY A 558 10.85 34.13 16.23
N ASN A 559 10.29 35.12 15.54
CA ASN A 559 11.02 36.12 14.76
C ASN A 559 10.90 37.53 15.39
N SER A 560 11.30 38.58 14.67
CA SER A 560 11.16 39.99 15.04
C SER A 560 10.19 40.77 14.15
N LEU A 561 9.23 40.09 13.51
CA LEU A 561 8.20 40.72 12.65
C LEU A 561 7.31 41.65 13.47
N SER A 562 6.96 42.80 12.91
CA SER A 562 6.28 43.90 13.61
C SER A 562 5.22 44.60 12.74
N GLY A 563 4.49 45.55 13.33
CA GLY A 563 3.37 46.23 12.67
C GLY A 563 2.11 45.36 12.61
N GLU A 564 1.13 45.80 11.82
CA GLU A 564 -0.19 45.17 11.75
C GLU A 564 -0.24 44.00 10.76
N LEU A 565 -1.21 43.08 10.97
CA LEU A 565 -1.53 42.01 10.01
C LEU A 565 -2.16 42.61 8.73
N PRO A 566 -1.79 42.13 7.52
CA PRO A 566 -2.34 42.65 6.27
C PRO A 566 -3.87 42.64 6.17
N ALA A 567 -4.44 43.61 5.45
CA ALA A 567 -5.89 43.72 5.26
C ALA A 567 -6.45 42.63 4.33
N ASP A 568 -5.78 42.37 3.21
CA ASP A 568 -6.23 41.45 2.14
C ASP A 568 -5.97 39.95 2.45
N ILE A 569 -5.87 39.61 3.73
CA ILE A 569 -5.47 38.31 4.28
C ILE A 569 -6.40 37.16 3.86
N ILE A 570 -7.63 37.47 3.45
CA ILE A 570 -8.61 36.54 2.86
C ILE A 570 -8.12 35.90 1.53
N SER A 571 -7.10 36.47 0.90
CA SER A 571 -6.55 36.01 -0.38
C SER A 571 -5.81 34.66 -0.29
N TRP A 572 -5.41 34.25 0.92
CA TRP A 572 -4.82 32.95 1.25
C TRP A 572 -5.83 31.79 1.20
N LYS A 573 -6.44 31.55 0.03
CA LYS A 573 -7.61 30.65 -0.12
C LYS A 573 -7.41 29.23 0.40
N SER A 574 -6.21 28.68 0.29
CA SER A 574 -5.86 27.31 0.73
C SER A 574 -5.09 27.26 2.07
N LEU A 575 -4.82 28.39 2.71
CA LEU A 575 -4.00 28.43 3.93
C LEU A 575 -4.68 27.64 5.03
N SER A 576 -3.89 26.81 5.70
CA SER A 576 -4.39 25.79 6.61
C SER A 576 -3.74 25.91 8.01
N ILE A 577 -2.43 26.09 8.15
CA ILE A 577 -1.85 26.52 9.45
C ILE A 577 -1.13 27.85 9.30
N LEU A 578 -1.47 28.78 10.20
CA LEU A 578 -0.81 30.06 10.39
C LEU A 578 -0.26 30.16 11.81
N ASP A 579 1.07 30.11 11.95
CA ASP A 579 1.75 30.45 13.22
C ASP A 579 2.59 31.71 13.02
N LEU A 580 2.22 32.77 13.74
CA LEU A 580 2.93 34.04 13.82
C LEU A 580 3.32 34.37 15.27
N SER A 581 3.36 33.36 16.14
CA SER A 581 3.61 33.53 17.58
C SER A 581 5.02 34.03 17.87
N ARG A 582 5.27 34.51 19.10
CA ARG A 582 6.60 34.93 19.58
C ARG A 582 7.24 35.98 18.65
N ASN A 583 6.50 37.05 18.35
CA ASN A 583 6.88 38.13 17.44
C ASN A 583 6.56 39.51 18.08
N LYS A 584 6.61 40.60 17.29
CA LYS A 584 6.34 41.99 17.71
C LYS A 584 5.14 42.60 16.98
N LEU A 585 4.22 41.75 16.48
CA LEU A 585 3.04 42.19 15.72
C LEU A 585 2.06 42.97 16.61
N SER A 586 1.45 44.00 16.06
CA SER A 586 0.59 44.95 16.76
C SER A 586 -0.68 45.27 15.96
N GLY A 587 -1.42 46.31 16.33
CA GLY A 587 -2.70 46.63 15.71
C GLY A 587 -3.82 45.70 16.18
N LYS A 588 -4.71 45.31 15.27
CA LYS A 588 -5.87 44.43 15.55
C LYS A 588 -5.79 43.14 14.75
N ILE A 589 -6.41 42.08 15.26
CA ILE A 589 -6.62 40.85 14.50
C ILE A 589 -7.66 41.13 13.39
N PRO A 590 -7.37 40.90 12.09
CA PRO A 590 -8.33 41.16 11.02
C PRO A 590 -9.50 40.16 11.04
N ALA A 591 -10.74 40.67 10.97
CA ALA A 591 -11.94 39.83 10.84
C ALA A 591 -11.93 38.94 9.59
N ALA A 592 -11.18 39.34 8.55
CA ALA A 592 -10.99 38.61 7.31
C ALA A 592 -10.28 37.25 7.47
N LEU A 593 -9.49 37.03 8.54
CA LEU A 593 -8.94 35.71 8.86
C LEU A 593 -10.04 34.66 9.04
N GLY A 594 -11.15 35.04 9.67
CA GLY A 594 -12.31 34.17 9.89
C GLY A 594 -13.15 33.89 8.64
N LEU A 595 -12.77 34.41 7.48
CA LEU A 595 -13.46 34.17 6.21
C LEU A 595 -12.71 33.22 5.28
N ILE A 596 -11.41 32.99 5.53
CA ILE A 596 -10.58 32.03 4.78
C ILE A 596 -11.24 30.64 4.88
N PRO A 597 -11.47 29.91 3.77
CA PRO A 597 -12.24 28.66 3.80
C PRO A 597 -11.52 27.57 4.58
N ASP A 598 -10.25 27.38 4.25
CA ASP A 598 -9.41 26.31 4.80
C ASP A 598 -8.52 26.77 5.96
N LEU A 599 -8.58 28.03 6.44
CA LEU A 599 -7.72 28.47 7.56
C LEU A 599 -8.03 27.62 8.76
N VAL A 600 -7.05 26.83 9.17
CA VAL A 600 -7.23 25.76 10.12
C VAL A 600 -6.50 25.92 11.47
N ALA A 601 -5.21 25.70 11.70
CA ALA A 601 -4.61 26.18 12.98
C ALA A 601 -4.24 27.67 12.92
N LEU A 602 -4.40 28.37 14.05
CA LEU A 602 -4.06 29.79 14.19
C LEU A 602 -3.38 30.08 15.54
N ASP A 603 -2.07 30.32 15.54
CA ASP A 603 -1.33 30.84 16.70
C ASP A 603 -0.81 32.25 16.41
N LEU A 604 -1.20 33.19 17.28
CA LEU A 604 -0.80 34.60 17.28
C LEU A 604 -0.27 35.01 18.67
N SER A 605 0.05 34.05 19.53
CA SER A 605 0.44 34.29 20.92
C SER A 605 1.80 34.98 21.06
N GLN A 606 2.05 35.59 22.23
CA GLN A 606 3.32 36.27 22.53
C GLN A 606 3.63 37.36 21.48
N ASN A 607 2.69 38.30 21.34
CA ASN A 607 2.73 39.45 20.43
C ASN A 607 2.20 40.71 21.17
N GLN A 608 1.95 41.79 20.42
CA GLN A 608 1.45 43.08 20.92
C GLN A 608 0.07 43.41 20.33
N LEU A 609 -0.71 42.40 19.91
CA LEU A 609 -2.02 42.55 19.29
C LEU A 609 -3.05 43.10 20.28
N SER A 610 -3.94 43.96 19.81
CA SER A 610 -4.82 44.78 20.64
C SER A 610 -6.27 44.82 20.13
N GLY A 611 -7.19 45.26 20.98
CA GLY A 611 -8.61 45.33 20.66
C GLY A 611 -9.32 43.97 20.74
N PRO A 612 -10.55 43.87 20.22
CA PRO A 612 -11.37 42.66 20.34
C PRO A 612 -10.95 41.56 19.38
N ILE A 613 -11.10 40.31 19.84
CA ILE A 613 -11.02 39.11 19.00
C ILE A 613 -12.24 39.12 18.05
N PRO A 614 -12.05 39.10 16.71
CA PRO A 614 -13.17 39.14 15.77
C PRO A 614 -14.11 37.94 15.91
N PRO A 615 -15.43 38.14 16.09
CA PRO A 615 -16.40 37.04 16.10
C PRO A 615 -16.39 36.19 14.82
N GLN A 616 -15.96 36.76 13.69
CA GLN A 616 -15.79 36.09 12.40
C GLN A 616 -14.83 34.88 12.48
N LEU A 617 -13.81 34.92 13.36
CA LEU A 617 -12.94 33.76 13.57
C LEU A 617 -13.76 32.54 14.05
N GLY A 618 -14.81 32.76 14.84
CA GLY A 618 -15.70 31.72 15.34
C GLY A 618 -16.78 31.27 14.37
N VAL A 619 -16.68 31.66 13.09
CA VAL A 619 -17.61 31.26 12.00
C VAL A 619 -17.03 30.10 11.15
N ARG A 620 -15.79 29.67 11.43
CA ARG A 620 -15.11 28.53 10.78
C ARG A 620 -14.41 27.66 11.82
N ARG A 621 -14.25 26.36 11.49
CA ARG A 621 -13.73 25.17 12.23
C ARG A 621 -12.73 25.25 13.41
N ILE A 622 -12.29 26.40 13.94
CA ILE A 622 -11.03 26.49 14.73
C ILE A 622 -10.99 25.52 15.91
N THR A 623 -9.96 24.68 15.92
CA THR A 623 -9.66 23.63 16.92
C THR A 623 -8.36 23.93 17.66
N SER A 624 -7.34 24.42 16.95
CA SER A 624 -6.17 25.06 17.53
C SER A 624 -6.24 26.57 17.27
N LEU A 625 -6.59 27.31 18.32
CA LEU A 625 -6.48 28.76 18.41
C LEU A 625 -5.57 29.08 19.60
N ASN A 626 -4.63 29.99 19.44
CA ASN A 626 -3.88 30.56 20.55
C ASN A 626 -3.60 32.05 20.31
N VAL A 627 -4.04 32.90 21.23
CA VAL A 627 -3.82 34.36 21.21
C VAL A 627 -3.28 34.85 22.55
N SER A 628 -2.76 33.94 23.37
CA SER A 628 -2.29 34.22 24.72
C SER A 628 -1.10 35.19 24.73
N THR A 629 -0.90 35.93 25.82
CA THR A 629 0.19 36.91 25.97
C THR A 629 0.15 37.97 24.86
N ASN A 630 -0.93 38.76 24.86
CA ASN A 630 -1.19 39.90 23.96
C ASN A 630 -1.88 41.03 24.77
N GLN A 631 -2.32 42.09 24.09
CA GLN A 631 -3.00 43.26 24.67
C GLN A 631 -4.50 43.31 24.28
N LEU A 632 -5.13 42.14 24.06
CA LEU A 632 -6.51 42.04 23.57
C LEU A 632 -7.53 42.49 24.62
N THR A 633 -8.68 43.01 24.17
CA THR A 633 -9.67 43.69 25.01
C THR A 633 -11.12 43.28 24.71
N GLY A 634 -11.98 43.31 25.71
CA GLY A 634 -13.43 43.07 25.54
C GLY A 634 -13.83 41.59 25.62
N ASN A 635 -15.04 41.27 25.15
CA ASN A 635 -15.62 39.93 25.30
C ASN A 635 -15.01 38.93 24.31
N ILE A 636 -14.64 37.74 24.80
CA ILE A 636 -14.29 36.59 23.96
C ILE A 636 -15.54 36.13 23.17
N PRO A 637 -15.45 35.92 21.84
CA PRO A 637 -16.57 35.40 21.04
C PRO A 637 -17.12 34.07 21.57
N ASP A 638 -18.45 33.91 21.60
CA ASP A 638 -19.11 32.75 22.22
C ASP A 638 -18.64 31.39 21.67
N ALA A 639 -18.26 31.33 20.38
CA ALA A 639 -17.69 30.14 19.75
C ALA A 639 -16.44 29.60 20.49
N PHE A 640 -15.61 30.49 21.03
CA PHE A 640 -14.40 30.14 21.78
C PHE A 640 -14.56 30.23 23.31
N ALA A 641 -15.74 30.59 23.81
CA ALA A 641 -16.03 30.73 25.24
C ALA A 641 -16.24 29.37 25.93
N ASN A 642 -15.35 28.42 25.69
CA ASN A 642 -15.40 27.03 26.15
C ASN A 642 -14.00 26.52 26.56
N LEU A 643 -13.96 25.42 27.33
CA LEU A 643 -12.74 24.92 27.97
C LEU A 643 -11.64 24.45 27.00
N ALA A 644 -11.94 24.15 25.74
CA ALA A 644 -10.90 23.77 24.78
C ALA A 644 -9.93 24.93 24.45
N PHE A 645 -10.38 26.18 24.63
CA PHE A 645 -9.60 27.39 24.37
C PHE A 645 -9.24 28.15 25.66
N GLU A 646 -9.32 27.50 26.83
CA GLU A 646 -9.05 28.15 28.12
C GLU A 646 -7.62 28.72 28.19
N ASN A 647 -6.64 27.96 27.70
CA ASN A 647 -5.24 28.40 27.63
C ASN A 647 -5.01 29.47 26.55
N SER A 648 -5.83 29.50 25.50
CA SER A 648 -5.69 30.35 24.32
C SER A 648 -5.81 31.86 24.62
N PHE A 649 -6.35 32.23 25.78
CA PHE A 649 -6.62 33.62 26.16
C PHE A 649 -5.79 34.11 27.36
N LEU A 650 -4.90 33.27 27.91
CA LEU A 650 -4.06 33.61 29.06
C LEU A 650 -3.22 34.87 28.81
N ASN A 651 -2.83 35.56 29.88
CA ASN A 651 -2.01 36.79 29.85
C ASN A 651 -2.58 37.93 28.98
N ASN A 652 -3.90 38.00 28.77
CA ASN A 652 -4.58 39.15 28.19
C ASN A 652 -5.48 39.81 29.27
N PRO A 653 -4.98 40.80 30.05
CA PRO A 653 -5.66 41.27 31.27
C PRO A 653 -6.98 42.04 31.02
N SER A 654 -7.23 42.45 29.78
CA SER A 654 -8.40 43.23 29.37
C SER A 654 -9.45 42.41 28.60
N LEU A 655 -9.21 41.10 28.38
CA LEU A 655 -10.24 40.18 27.91
C LEU A 655 -11.19 39.83 29.06
N CYS A 656 -12.47 39.70 28.74
CA CYS A 656 -13.52 39.27 29.64
C CYS A 656 -14.42 38.23 28.97
N THR A 657 -15.30 37.59 29.75
CA THR A 657 -16.24 36.58 29.24
C THR A 657 -17.66 36.76 29.80
N THR A 658 -18.64 36.46 28.97
CA THR A 658 -20.07 36.29 29.32
C THR A 658 -20.36 34.93 29.93
N ASN A 659 -19.58 33.91 29.59
CA ASN A 659 -19.72 32.52 30.05
C ASN A 659 -18.65 32.17 31.10
N SER A 660 -18.94 31.24 32.01
CA SER A 660 -18.13 30.99 33.21
C SER A 660 -16.83 30.19 32.95
N LEU A 661 -15.81 30.84 32.38
CA LEU A 661 -14.43 30.34 32.35
C LEU A 661 -13.72 30.65 33.69
N PRO A 662 -13.05 29.67 34.34
CA PRO A 662 -12.47 29.82 35.69
C PRO A 662 -11.51 31.01 35.94
N TYR A 663 -10.77 31.47 34.92
CA TYR A 663 -9.65 32.42 35.09
C TYR A 663 -9.86 33.81 34.47
N LEU A 664 -11.03 34.10 33.89
CA LEU A 664 -11.28 35.34 33.14
C LEU A 664 -12.36 36.21 33.82
N PRO A 665 -12.20 37.55 33.87
CA PRO A 665 -13.18 38.43 34.49
C PRO A 665 -14.50 38.46 33.70
N SER A 666 -15.62 38.66 34.40
CA SER A 666 -16.93 38.75 33.72
C SER A 666 -17.19 40.16 33.19
N CYS A 667 -17.60 40.27 31.92
CA CYS A 667 -17.87 41.55 31.27
C CYS A 667 -19.03 42.36 31.89
N ASN A 668 -19.85 41.75 32.75
CA ASN A 668 -21.07 42.37 33.28
C ASN A 668 -20.80 43.50 34.31
N ASN A 669 -19.57 43.63 34.83
CA ASN A 669 -19.21 44.66 35.82
C ASN A 669 -18.62 45.94 35.18
N ALA A 670 -19.31 46.49 34.18
CA ALA A 670 -18.87 47.67 33.43
C ALA A 670 -19.59 48.97 33.87
N LYS A 671 -19.40 49.42 35.12
CA LYS A 671 -19.74 50.80 35.54
C LYS A 671 -18.68 51.41 36.47
N VAL A 672 -17.91 52.34 35.87
CA VAL A 672 -17.24 53.50 36.47
C VAL A 672 -16.75 53.36 37.91
N ALA A 673 -15.46 53.06 38.08
CA ALA A 673 -14.72 53.29 39.32
C ALA A 673 -13.71 54.43 39.13
N ASP A 674 -14.18 55.66 39.32
CA ASP A 674 -13.29 56.83 39.44
C ASP A 674 -12.54 56.79 40.79
N SER A 675 -11.41 57.48 40.84
CA SER A 675 -10.39 57.42 41.87
C SER A 675 -10.83 57.83 43.29
N LYS A 676 -10.42 57.05 44.30
CA LYS A 676 -9.98 57.51 45.63
C LYS A 676 -9.29 56.40 46.45
N ARG A 677 -8.37 56.81 47.35
CA ARG A 677 -7.59 55.91 48.23
C ARG A 677 -8.42 55.44 49.43
N LEU A 678 -8.15 54.22 49.91
CA LEU A 678 -8.74 53.65 51.13
C LEU A 678 -8.04 54.11 52.43
N SER A 679 -8.77 54.01 53.55
CA SER A 679 -8.28 54.28 54.91
C SER A 679 -8.31 53.01 55.79
N HIS A 680 -7.34 52.89 56.70
CA HIS A 680 -6.95 51.62 57.33
C HIS A 680 -8.00 50.95 58.22
N ARG A 681 -9.08 51.64 58.62
CA ARG A 681 -10.13 51.08 59.49
C ARG A 681 -10.98 49.99 58.83
N VAL A 682 -11.01 49.92 57.49
CA VAL A 682 -11.78 48.89 56.76
C VAL A 682 -11.12 47.51 56.84
N LEU A 683 -9.78 47.46 56.93
CA LEU A 683 -9.01 46.22 56.83
C LEU A 683 -9.30 45.22 57.97
N ALA A 684 -9.51 45.72 59.19
CA ALA A 684 -9.80 44.90 60.35
C ALA A 684 -11.20 44.25 60.30
N LEU A 685 -12.18 44.94 59.70
CA LEU A 685 -13.56 44.43 59.54
C LEU A 685 -13.65 43.32 58.48
N ILE A 686 -12.81 43.39 57.44
CA ILE A 686 -12.75 42.38 56.37
C ILE A 686 -12.33 41.01 56.94
N LEU A 687 -11.36 40.95 57.85
CA LEU A 687 -10.84 39.68 58.38
C LEU A 687 -11.89 38.87 59.15
N VAL A 688 -12.76 39.54 59.93
CA VAL A 688 -13.83 38.87 60.68
C VAL A 688 -14.96 38.40 59.75
N LEU A 689 -15.34 39.22 58.76
CA LEU A 689 -16.31 38.78 57.74
C LEU A 689 -15.78 37.62 56.89
N ALA A 690 -14.50 37.62 56.53
CA ALA A 690 -13.91 36.60 55.67
C ALA A 690 -14.06 35.18 56.24
N PHE A 691 -13.88 35.01 57.56
CA PHE A 691 -14.02 33.69 58.19
C PHE A 691 -15.48 33.18 58.20
N ALA A 692 -16.45 34.07 58.45
CA ALA A 692 -17.88 33.73 58.38
C ALA A 692 -18.33 33.44 56.93
N VAL A 693 -17.85 34.23 55.96
CA VAL A 693 -18.11 34.02 54.53
C VAL A 693 -17.45 32.73 54.02
N PHE A 694 -16.31 32.31 54.58
CA PHE A 694 -15.66 31.04 54.24
C PHE A 694 -16.50 29.82 54.65
N LEU A 695 -17.06 29.80 55.87
CA LEU A 695 -18.01 28.74 56.25
C LEU A 695 -19.25 28.72 55.34
N PHE A 696 -19.80 29.90 55.03
CA PHE A 696 -20.99 30.02 54.19
C PHE A 696 -20.74 29.66 52.72
N SER A 697 -19.55 29.93 52.19
CA SER A 697 -19.18 29.60 50.80
C SER A 697 -18.94 28.11 50.59
N VAL A 698 -18.41 27.38 51.59
CA VAL A 698 -18.30 25.92 51.55
C VAL A 698 -19.68 25.26 51.49
N VAL A 699 -20.63 25.70 52.31
CA VAL A 699 -22.02 25.18 52.25
C VAL A 699 -22.71 25.59 50.93
N SER A 700 -22.52 26.83 50.48
CA SER A 700 -23.11 27.32 49.24
C SER A 700 -22.54 26.65 47.98
N THR A 701 -21.25 26.32 47.94
CA THR A 701 -20.65 25.61 46.80
C THR A 701 -21.16 24.18 46.68
N LEU A 702 -21.38 23.47 47.80
CA LEU A 702 -22.03 22.15 47.78
C LEU A 702 -23.47 22.20 47.20
N PHE A 703 -24.20 23.29 47.41
CA PHE A 703 -25.51 23.51 46.77
C PHE A 703 -25.41 23.99 45.32
N LEU A 704 -24.48 24.89 44.99
CA LEU A 704 -24.34 25.43 43.63
C LEU A 704 -23.76 24.40 42.65
N VAL A 705 -22.87 23.51 43.08
CA VAL A 705 -22.40 22.35 42.28
C VAL A 705 -23.57 21.41 41.95
N ARG A 706 -24.61 21.36 42.79
CA ARG A 706 -25.82 20.55 42.56
C ARG A 706 -26.80 21.21 41.56
N ASP A 707 -26.84 22.53 41.45
CA ASP A 707 -27.72 23.26 40.52
C ASP A 707 -27.04 23.61 39.17
N TYR A 708 -25.73 23.87 39.15
CA TYR A 708 -24.97 24.11 37.91
C TYR A 708 -25.06 22.91 36.94
N ARG A 709 -24.98 21.68 37.48
CA ARG A 709 -25.20 20.42 36.74
C ARG A 709 -26.59 20.33 36.07
N ARG A 710 -27.55 21.17 36.45
CA ARG A 710 -28.94 21.14 35.97
C ARG A 710 -29.23 22.09 34.80
N LYS A 711 -28.34 23.06 34.51
CA LYS A 711 -28.63 24.18 33.59
C LYS A 711 -27.89 24.17 32.25
N LYS A 712 -26.86 23.31 32.08
CA LYS A 712 -26.03 23.26 30.85
C LYS A 712 -26.76 22.75 29.58
N HIS A 713 -27.94 22.15 29.71
CA HIS A 713 -28.45 21.17 28.73
C HIS A 713 -29.27 21.73 27.54
N LYS A 714 -29.29 23.06 27.25
CA LYS A 714 -30.46 23.67 26.55
C LYS A 714 -30.23 24.79 25.51
N ARG A 715 -29.06 24.96 24.89
CA ARG A 715 -28.83 26.02 23.86
C ARG A 715 -28.29 25.59 22.49
N ASP A 716 -27.71 24.40 22.34
CA ASP A 716 -26.89 24.02 21.18
C ASP A 716 -27.67 23.46 19.96
N VAL A 717 -28.78 24.08 19.54
CA VAL A 717 -29.87 23.39 18.79
C VAL A 717 -30.22 23.96 17.40
N ALA A 718 -29.43 24.89 16.84
CA ALA A 718 -29.91 25.74 15.72
C ALA A 718 -28.94 25.94 14.53
N SER A 719 -27.93 25.10 14.31
CA SER A 719 -26.89 25.37 13.32
C SER A 719 -26.38 24.19 12.48
N TRP A 720 -26.98 23.00 12.58
CA TRP A 720 -26.53 21.84 11.80
C TRP A 720 -27.58 21.41 10.77
N LYS A 721 -27.11 20.72 9.73
CA LYS A 721 -27.92 20.12 8.68
C LYS A 721 -28.01 18.62 8.90
N LEU A 722 -29.07 18.19 9.59
CA LEU A 722 -29.44 16.78 9.66
C LEU A 722 -29.98 16.32 8.30
N THR A 723 -29.38 15.27 7.74
CA THR A 723 -29.83 14.58 6.52
C THR A 723 -30.16 13.14 6.88
N SER A 724 -31.45 12.78 6.91
CA SER A 724 -31.94 11.48 7.37
C SER A 724 -32.10 10.47 6.22
N PHE A 725 -31.50 9.28 6.39
CA PHE A 725 -31.63 8.16 5.45
C PHE A 725 -32.73 7.16 5.89
N GLN A 726 -33.18 7.26 7.14
CA GLN A 726 -34.30 6.51 7.72
C GLN A 726 -35.19 7.43 8.58
N ARG A 727 -36.37 6.94 8.99
CA ARG A 727 -37.24 7.66 9.92
C ARG A 727 -36.57 7.75 11.30
N LEU A 728 -36.54 8.95 11.88
CA LEU A 728 -35.93 9.20 13.19
C LEU A 728 -37.00 9.56 14.23
N ASP A 729 -36.90 8.95 15.41
CA ASP A 729 -37.71 9.31 16.59
C ASP A 729 -36.96 10.27 17.55
N PHE A 730 -35.85 10.88 17.08
CA PHE A 730 -35.01 11.82 17.83
C PHE A 730 -34.61 13.03 16.98
N THR A 731 -34.15 14.09 17.65
CA THR A 731 -33.72 15.35 17.03
C THR A 731 -32.21 15.58 17.15
N GLU A 732 -31.68 16.47 16.32
CA GLU A 732 -30.33 17.04 16.42
C GLU A 732 -29.96 17.43 17.87
N ALA A 733 -30.87 18.07 18.60
CA ALA A 733 -30.67 18.49 19.99
C ALA A 733 -30.30 17.33 20.93
N ASN A 734 -30.91 16.16 20.72
CA ASN A 734 -30.64 14.96 21.53
C ASN A 734 -29.22 14.43 21.28
N ILE A 735 -28.74 14.56 20.04
CA ILE A 735 -27.39 14.19 19.63
C ILE A 735 -26.37 15.17 20.21
N LEU A 736 -26.47 16.44 19.84
CA LEU A 736 -25.43 17.44 20.13
C LEU A 736 -25.21 17.66 21.62
N SER A 737 -26.29 17.79 22.40
CA SER A 737 -26.20 18.00 23.86
C SER A 737 -25.66 16.78 24.63
N SER A 738 -25.44 15.66 23.93
CA SER A 738 -24.89 14.42 24.46
C SER A 738 -23.46 14.11 23.97
N LEU A 739 -22.85 14.93 23.12
CA LEU A 739 -21.46 14.78 22.64
C LEU A 739 -20.44 15.20 23.70
N THR A 740 -20.35 14.43 24.79
CA THR A 740 -19.42 14.65 25.91
C THR A 740 -18.40 13.52 26.01
N GLU A 741 -17.22 13.77 26.59
CA GLU A 741 -16.18 12.74 26.78
C GLU A 741 -16.67 11.55 27.63
N ASN A 742 -17.59 11.78 28.58
CA ASN A 742 -18.25 10.70 29.35
C ASN A 742 -19.07 9.73 28.48
N ASN A 743 -19.50 10.18 27.30
CA ASN A 743 -20.25 9.41 26.31
C ASN A 743 -19.34 8.92 25.16
N MET A 744 -18.05 9.27 25.14
CA MET A 744 -17.11 8.76 24.14
C MET A 744 -16.83 7.28 24.39
N ILE A 745 -16.99 6.45 23.36
CA ILE A 745 -16.77 5.01 23.41
C ILE A 745 -15.51 4.55 22.65
N GLY A 746 -14.94 5.41 21.80
CA GLY A 746 -13.70 5.14 21.06
C GLY A 746 -13.17 6.36 20.31
N SER A 747 -11.91 6.30 19.91
CA SER A 747 -11.21 7.34 19.14
C SER A 747 -10.11 6.71 18.28
N GLY A 748 -10.01 7.09 17.02
CA GLY A 748 -9.01 6.61 16.05
C GLY A 748 -8.83 7.61 14.91
N GLY A 749 -8.00 7.29 13.92
CA GLY A 749 -7.57 8.24 12.88
C GLY A 749 -8.69 8.89 12.05
N SER A 750 -9.85 8.22 11.90
CA SER A 750 -11.00 8.75 11.18
C SER A 750 -11.98 9.56 12.07
N GLY A 751 -11.90 9.49 13.41
CA GLY A 751 -12.94 10.08 14.26
C GLY A 751 -12.85 9.88 15.78
N LYS A 752 -13.73 10.58 16.51
CA LYS A 752 -14.19 10.20 17.87
C LYS A 752 -15.60 9.61 17.76
N VAL A 753 -15.87 8.51 18.45
CA VAL A 753 -17.19 7.84 18.44
C VAL A 753 -17.85 7.97 19.81
N TYR A 754 -19.12 8.36 19.83
CA TYR A 754 -19.92 8.59 21.04
C TYR A 754 -21.15 7.67 21.08
N ARG A 755 -21.53 7.19 22.27
CA ARG A 755 -22.81 6.52 22.54
C ARG A 755 -23.79 7.55 23.10
N ILE A 756 -24.92 7.75 22.42
CA ILE A 756 -25.91 8.77 22.81
C ILE A 756 -27.28 8.12 22.98
N SER A 757 -27.98 8.43 24.07
CA SER A 757 -29.34 7.95 24.34
C SER A 757 -30.37 8.81 23.58
N VAL A 758 -31.35 8.16 22.96
CA VAL A 758 -32.31 8.80 22.03
C VAL A 758 -33.76 8.58 22.47
N GLY A 759 -34.21 9.39 23.43
CA GLY A 759 -35.63 9.53 23.78
C GLY A 759 -36.21 8.42 24.67
N ARG A 760 -36.14 7.16 24.24
CA ARG A 760 -36.69 6.01 25.00
C ARG A 760 -35.67 5.38 25.96
N PRO A 761 -36.11 4.77 27.08
CA PRO A 761 -35.24 3.97 27.93
C PRO A 761 -34.54 2.87 27.12
N ASN A 762 -33.24 2.71 27.34
CA ASN A 762 -32.35 1.77 26.64
C ASN A 762 -32.17 1.98 25.11
N GLU A 763 -32.75 3.01 24.49
CA GLU A 763 -32.53 3.32 23.08
C GLU A 763 -31.29 4.22 22.90
N TYR A 764 -30.36 3.81 22.03
CA TYR A 764 -29.07 4.48 21.81
C TYR A 764 -28.68 4.53 20.33
N VAL A 765 -27.86 5.53 19.96
CA VAL A 765 -27.17 5.63 18.66
C VAL A 765 -25.65 5.74 18.86
N ALA A 766 -24.90 5.27 17.87
CA ALA A 766 -23.47 5.51 17.75
C ALA A 766 -23.23 6.74 16.86
N VAL A 767 -22.37 7.67 17.28
CA VAL A 767 -22.12 8.91 16.54
C VAL A 767 -20.62 9.07 16.30
N LYS A 768 -20.17 8.83 15.07
CA LYS A 768 -18.79 9.06 14.61
C LYS A 768 -18.67 10.53 14.21
N ARG A 769 -17.99 11.32 15.05
CA ARG A 769 -17.54 12.66 14.71
C ARG A 769 -16.22 12.51 13.97
N ILE A 770 -16.24 12.76 12.65
CA ILE A 770 -15.02 12.75 11.83
C ILE A 770 -14.03 13.77 12.41
N TRP A 771 -12.74 13.43 12.40
CA TRP A 771 -11.71 14.36 12.85
C TRP A 771 -11.81 15.67 12.09
N SER A 772 -11.61 16.74 12.83
CA SER A 772 -11.59 18.09 12.29
C SER A 772 -10.35 18.80 12.79
N ASP A 773 -9.20 18.12 12.81
CA ASP A 773 -7.91 18.80 12.76
C ASP A 773 -7.50 18.89 11.28
N ARG A 774 -7.83 20.00 10.64
CA ARG A 774 -7.08 21.25 10.79
C ARG A 774 -5.59 21.17 10.38
N LYS A 775 -5.21 20.13 9.61
CA LYS A 775 -4.19 20.21 8.53
C LYS A 775 -4.37 19.20 7.36
N VAL A 776 -5.19 18.14 7.49
CA VAL A 776 -5.32 17.06 6.47
C VAL A 776 -6.79 16.71 6.18
N ASN A 777 -7.49 17.52 5.38
CA ASN A 777 -8.96 17.43 5.25
C ASN A 777 -9.46 16.64 4.00
N TYR A 778 -8.77 16.68 2.86
CA TYR A 778 -9.26 16.07 1.61
C TYR A 778 -9.47 14.54 1.69
N ILE A 779 -8.62 13.83 2.44
CA ILE A 779 -8.74 12.38 2.62
C ILE A 779 -9.96 12.05 3.50
N LEU A 780 -10.07 12.69 4.68
CA LEU A 780 -11.18 12.49 5.62
C LEU A 780 -12.54 12.95 5.05
N GLU A 781 -12.57 13.98 4.21
CA GLU A 781 -13.80 14.37 3.51
C GLU A 781 -14.19 13.36 2.43
N ARG A 782 -13.22 12.76 1.70
CA ARG A 782 -13.51 11.64 0.80
C ARG A 782 -14.01 10.41 1.54
N GLU A 783 -13.46 10.09 2.71
CA GLU A 783 -13.96 9.01 3.57
C GLU A 783 -15.40 9.27 4.00
N PHE A 784 -15.71 10.47 4.49
CA PHE A 784 -17.08 10.86 4.84
C PHE A 784 -18.04 10.78 3.64
N LEU A 785 -17.62 11.23 2.45
CA LEU A 785 -18.45 11.19 1.25
C LEU A 785 -18.69 9.75 0.76
N ALA A 786 -17.67 8.89 0.76
CA ALA A 786 -17.81 7.48 0.41
C ALA A 786 -18.75 6.74 1.38
N GLU A 787 -18.58 6.95 2.69
CA GLU A 787 -19.41 6.34 3.71
C GLU A 787 -20.88 6.82 3.64
N VAL A 788 -21.13 8.11 3.36
CA VAL A 788 -22.49 8.64 3.10
C VAL A 788 -23.08 8.07 1.79
N GLN A 789 -22.30 8.02 0.71
CA GLN A 789 -22.76 7.54 -0.60
C GLN A 789 -23.15 6.06 -0.55
N ILE A 790 -22.32 5.23 0.09
CA ILE A 790 -22.54 3.79 0.18
C ILE A 790 -23.63 3.47 1.21
N LEU A 791 -23.48 3.86 2.49
CA LEU A 791 -24.47 3.52 3.53
C LEU A 791 -25.80 4.28 3.39
N GLY A 792 -25.84 5.36 2.62
CA GLY A 792 -27.08 6.02 2.20
C GLY A 792 -27.84 5.30 1.08
N SER A 793 -27.18 4.41 0.32
CA SER A 793 -27.78 3.69 -0.82
C SER A 793 -28.02 2.19 -0.56
N ILE A 794 -27.22 1.53 0.30
CA ILE A 794 -27.38 0.10 0.61
C ILE A 794 -28.14 -0.15 1.93
N ARG A 795 -28.82 -1.30 2.02
CA ARG A 795 -29.51 -1.75 3.24
C ARG A 795 -29.44 -3.28 3.37
N HIS A 796 -28.75 -3.74 4.41
CA HIS A 796 -28.59 -5.17 4.72
C HIS A 796 -28.68 -5.41 6.23
N SER A 797 -28.97 -6.64 6.67
CA SER A 797 -29.00 -7.01 8.10
C SER A 797 -27.63 -6.83 8.76
N ASN A 798 -26.59 -7.28 8.06
CA ASN A 798 -25.21 -7.40 8.56
C ASN A 798 -24.29 -6.27 8.09
N ILE A 799 -24.87 -5.12 7.77
CA ILE A 799 -24.14 -3.87 7.53
C ILE A 799 -24.73 -2.83 8.49
N VAL A 800 -23.88 -1.99 9.06
CA VAL A 800 -24.33 -0.96 10.01
C VAL A 800 -25.24 0.05 9.32
N LYS A 801 -26.43 0.28 9.86
CA LYS A 801 -27.37 1.27 9.29
C LYS A 801 -26.91 2.69 9.65
N LEU A 802 -26.56 3.48 8.63
CA LEU A 802 -26.52 4.94 8.76
C LEU A 802 -27.96 5.46 8.87
N LEU A 803 -28.29 6.10 9.99
CA LEU A 803 -29.62 6.64 10.28
C LEU A 803 -29.75 8.06 9.71
N CYS A 804 -28.75 8.88 9.99
CA CYS A 804 -28.57 10.21 9.41
C CYS A 804 -27.09 10.60 9.39
N CYS A 805 -26.72 11.58 8.57
CA CYS A 805 -25.54 12.39 8.81
C CYS A 805 -25.99 13.76 9.33
N ILE A 806 -25.23 14.33 10.25
CA ILE A 806 -25.46 15.69 10.78
C ILE A 806 -24.20 16.48 10.47
N SER A 807 -24.27 17.35 9.47
CA SER A 807 -23.15 18.19 9.05
C SER A 807 -23.44 19.64 9.34
N SER A 808 -22.48 20.32 9.96
CA SER A 808 -22.36 21.78 9.90
C SER A 808 -21.21 22.12 8.93
N GLU A 809 -20.96 23.41 8.70
CA GLU A 809 -19.67 23.82 8.12
C GLU A 809 -18.51 23.25 8.95
N ASP A 810 -18.70 23.09 10.27
CA ASP A 810 -17.63 22.89 11.24
C ASP A 810 -17.45 21.48 11.81
N SER A 811 -18.39 20.57 11.59
CA SER A 811 -18.17 19.15 11.89
C SER A 811 -19.03 18.25 11.03
N LYS A 812 -18.53 17.03 10.79
CA LYS A 812 -19.25 15.98 10.06
C LYS A 812 -19.53 14.85 11.05
N LEU A 813 -20.80 14.62 11.36
CA LEU A 813 -21.25 13.50 12.19
C LEU A 813 -21.92 12.45 11.31
N LEU A 814 -21.58 11.19 11.52
CA LEU A 814 -22.30 10.03 11.01
C LEU A 814 -23.01 9.37 12.20
N VAL A 815 -24.34 9.24 12.12
CA VAL A 815 -25.19 8.71 13.19
C VAL A 815 -25.73 7.36 12.75
N TYR A 816 -25.34 6.31 13.48
CA TYR A 816 -25.67 4.92 13.19
C TYR A 816 -26.51 4.32 14.32
N GLU A 817 -27.13 3.17 14.05
CA GLU A 817 -27.64 2.27 15.10
C GLU A 817 -26.52 1.90 16.10
N TYR A 818 -26.80 1.95 17.42
CA TYR A 818 -25.80 1.65 18.44
C TYR A 818 -25.58 0.14 18.58
N MET A 819 -24.31 -0.26 18.55
CA MET A 819 -23.88 -1.65 18.70
C MET A 819 -23.59 -1.93 20.17
N VAL A 820 -24.55 -2.55 20.84
CA VAL A 820 -24.57 -2.73 22.31
C VAL A 820 -23.37 -3.52 22.82
N ASN A 821 -22.94 -4.53 22.06
CA ASN A 821 -21.79 -5.35 22.36
C ASN A 821 -20.50 -4.81 21.71
N HIS A 822 -20.45 -3.55 21.30
CA HIS A 822 -19.27 -2.89 20.72
C HIS A 822 -18.67 -3.63 19.50
N SER A 823 -17.36 -3.54 19.30
CA SER A 823 -16.59 -4.18 18.22
C SER A 823 -16.05 -5.55 18.65
N LEU A 824 -15.85 -6.45 17.68
CA LEU A 824 -15.40 -7.82 17.91
C LEU A 824 -14.00 -7.88 18.57
N ASP A 825 -13.08 -7.00 18.18
CA ASP A 825 -11.72 -6.92 18.74
C ASP A 825 -11.73 -6.84 20.28
N ARG A 826 -12.72 -6.15 20.88
CA ARG A 826 -12.83 -6.00 22.33
C ARG A 826 -13.15 -7.30 23.05
N TRP A 827 -13.90 -8.20 22.43
CA TRP A 827 -14.26 -9.49 23.03
C TRP A 827 -13.15 -10.53 22.92
N LEU A 828 -12.38 -10.49 21.83
CA LEU A 828 -11.24 -11.37 21.63
C LEU A 828 -10.03 -10.89 22.44
N HIS A 829 -9.71 -9.59 22.36
CA HIS A 829 -8.40 -9.06 22.77
C HIS A 829 -8.42 -8.16 24.02
N GLY A 830 -9.61 -7.81 24.54
CA GLY A 830 -9.79 -6.79 25.58
C GLY A 830 -9.19 -7.11 26.97
N LYS A 831 -8.75 -8.35 27.21
CA LYS A 831 -8.31 -8.86 28.53
C LYS A 831 -7.20 -8.01 29.21
N LYS A 832 -6.43 -7.20 28.48
CA LYS A 832 -5.40 -6.29 29.03
C LYS A 832 -5.92 -4.91 29.50
N ARG A 833 -7.23 -4.60 29.42
CA ARG A 833 -7.81 -3.34 29.95
C ARG A 833 -9.13 -3.56 30.71
N VAL A 834 -9.00 -3.64 32.04
CA VAL A 834 -10.02 -3.48 33.11
C VAL A 834 -11.51 -3.64 32.71
N SER A 835 -12.05 -4.83 32.99
CA SER A 835 -13.43 -5.07 33.47
C SER A 835 -14.61 -4.49 32.66
N LEU A 836 -15.02 -5.19 31.59
CA LEU A 836 -16.41 -5.21 31.11
C LEU A 836 -16.91 -6.66 30.98
N SER A 837 -17.27 -7.25 32.12
CA SER A 837 -17.67 -8.65 32.33
C SER A 837 -16.55 -9.69 32.19
N ASN A 838 -16.50 -10.64 33.13
CA ASN A 838 -15.55 -11.76 33.13
C ASN A 838 -16.07 -12.93 32.25
N LYS A 839 -16.68 -12.64 31.11
CA LYS A 839 -17.36 -13.65 30.29
C LYS A 839 -16.77 -13.70 28.88
N VAL A 840 -16.04 -14.76 28.59
CA VAL A 840 -15.50 -15.05 27.26
C VAL A 840 -16.65 -15.28 26.28
N MET A 841 -16.50 -14.81 25.05
CA MET A 841 -17.47 -15.07 23.97
C MET A 841 -17.33 -16.53 23.51
N ASP A 842 -18.31 -17.36 23.86
CA ASP A 842 -18.42 -18.76 23.47
C ASP A 842 -18.40 -18.98 21.94
N TRP A 843 -17.91 -20.17 21.53
CA TRP A 843 -17.78 -20.54 20.12
C TRP A 843 -19.06 -20.34 19.28
N PRO A 844 -20.27 -20.78 19.69
CA PRO A 844 -21.49 -20.52 18.93
C PRO A 844 -21.66 -19.05 18.51
N LYS A 845 -21.39 -18.08 19.40
CA LYS A 845 -21.44 -16.66 19.03
C LYS A 845 -20.36 -16.28 18.01
N ARG A 846 -19.14 -16.81 18.16
CA ARG A 846 -18.05 -16.58 17.18
C ARG A 846 -18.40 -17.09 15.78
N LEU A 847 -19.08 -18.23 15.69
CA LEU A 847 -19.58 -18.77 14.41
C LEU A 847 -20.72 -17.93 13.82
N GLU A 848 -21.70 -17.48 14.63
CA GLU A 848 -22.74 -16.55 14.16
C GLU A 848 -22.15 -15.21 13.68
N VAL A 849 -21.10 -14.73 14.35
CA VAL A 849 -20.36 -13.52 13.96
C VAL A 849 -19.64 -13.71 12.61
N ALA A 850 -18.97 -14.85 12.42
CA ALA A 850 -18.37 -15.21 11.12
C ALA A 850 -19.42 -15.26 10.00
N ILE A 851 -20.56 -15.93 10.24
CA ILE A 851 -21.67 -16.03 9.30
C ILE A 851 -22.20 -14.63 8.95
N GLY A 852 -22.51 -13.80 9.95
CA GLY A 852 -23.08 -12.47 9.73
C GLY A 852 -22.14 -11.56 8.93
N ALA A 853 -20.86 -11.51 9.29
CA ALA A 853 -19.86 -10.75 8.54
C ALA A 853 -19.71 -11.27 7.10
N ALA A 854 -19.71 -12.60 6.89
CA ALA A 854 -19.69 -13.19 5.55
C ALA A 854 -20.94 -12.83 4.72
N GLN A 855 -22.14 -12.79 5.33
CA GLN A 855 -23.37 -12.33 4.67
C GLN A 855 -23.27 -10.87 4.22
N GLY A 856 -22.72 -9.99 5.06
CA GLY A 856 -22.49 -8.57 4.71
C GLY A 856 -21.53 -8.40 3.52
N LEU A 857 -20.39 -9.10 3.53
CA LEU A 857 -19.41 -9.06 2.43
C LEU A 857 -19.97 -9.66 1.14
N CYS A 858 -20.64 -10.81 1.23
CA CYS A 858 -21.29 -11.48 0.10
C CYS A 858 -22.27 -10.55 -0.65
N TYR A 859 -23.12 -9.84 0.10
CA TYR A 859 -24.07 -8.88 -0.46
C TYR A 859 -23.35 -7.76 -1.21
N MET A 860 -22.29 -7.17 -0.64
CA MET A 860 -21.53 -6.08 -1.28
C MET A 860 -20.77 -6.51 -2.54
N HIS A 861 -20.17 -7.71 -2.54
CA HIS A 861 -19.37 -8.21 -3.67
C HIS A 861 -20.20 -8.74 -4.82
N HIS A 862 -21.40 -9.28 -4.56
CA HIS A 862 -22.12 -10.09 -5.55
C HIS A 862 -23.58 -9.68 -5.81
N ASP A 863 -24.22 -8.95 -4.89
CA ASP A 863 -25.65 -8.62 -4.97
C ASP A 863 -25.89 -7.10 -5.14
N CYS A 864 -24.95 -6.27 -4.69
CA CYS A 864 -24.86 -4.86 -5.10
C CYS A 864 -24.51 -4.74 -6.59
N THR A 865 -25.17 -3.81 -7.29
CA THR A 865 -24.85 -3.44 -8.67
C THR A 865 -24.71 -1.91 -8.79
N PRO A 866 -23.49 -1.38 -9.01
CA PRO A 866 -22.24 -2.10 -9.17
C PRO A 866 -21.71 -2.72 -7.86
N PRO A 867 -20.77 -3.70 -7.93
CA PRO A 867 -20.13 -4.26 -6.74
C PRO A 867 -19.38 -3.22 -5.91
N ILE A 868 -19.34 -3.45 -4.60
CA ILE A 868 -18.72 -2.56 -3.61
C ILE A 868 -17.65 -3.34 -2.85
N ILE A 869 -16.43 -2.80 -2.78
CA ILE A 869 -15.30 -3.42 -2.07
C ILE A 869 -14.93 -2.52 -0.89
N HIS A 870 -14.79 -3.10 0.30
CA HIS A 870 -14.67 -2.38 1.57
C HIS A 870 -13.26 -1.85 1.85
N ARG A 871 -12.23 -2.60 1.47
CA ARG A 871 -10.80 -2.25 1.54
C ARG A 871 -10.21 -2.04 2.95
N ASP A 872 -10.97 -2.35 4.01
CA ASP A 872 -10.54 -2.25 5.41
C ASP A 872 -11.38 -3.14 6.34
N VAL A 873 -11.52 -4.42 5.98
CA VAL A 873 -12.22 -5.41 6.83
C VAL A 873 -11.28 -5.82 7.98
N LYS A 874 -11.76 -5.74 9.23
CA LYS A 874 -10.99 -6.10 10.44
C LYS A 874 -11.91 -6.28 11.65
N SER A 875 -11.45 -6.97 12.71
CA SER A 875 -12.27 -7.21 13.91
C SER A 875 -12.73 -5.94 14.64
N SER A 876 -12.01 -4.82 14.52
CA SER A 876 -12.44 -3.53 15.08
C SER A 876 -13.50 -2.80 14.23
N ASN A 877 -13.66 -3.17 12.95
CA ASN A 877 -14.70 -2.67 12.04
C ASN A 877 -15.93 -3.61 11.96
N ILE A 878 -15.90 -4.76 12.64
CA ILE A 878 -17.05 -5.67 12.78
C ILE A 878 -17.67 -5.43 14.15
N LEU A 879 -18.90 -4.91 14.14
CA LEU A 879 -19.64 -4.50 15.32
C LEU A 879 -20.78 -5.47 15.65
N LEU A 880 -21.18 -5.51 16.91
CA LEU A 880 -22.09 -6.51 17.48
C LEU A 880 -23.32 -5.86 18.12
N ASP A 881 -24.51 -6.23 17.65
CA ASP A 881 -25.77 -5.82 18.29
C ASP A 881 -26.08 -6.64 19.57
N SER A 882 -27.24 -6.40 20.18
CA SER A 882 -27.64 -7.05 21.45
C SER A 882 -27.63 -8.56 21.39
N ASP A 883 -27.92 -9.13 20.22
CA ASP A 883 -28.09 -10.57 20.00
C ASP A 883 -26.79 -11.21 19.47
N PHE A 884 -25.68 -10.44 19.49
CA PHE A 884 -24.36 -10.77 18.94
C PHE A 884 -24.35 -10.90 17.41
N THR A 885 -25.31 -10.32 16.70
CA THR A 885 -25.31 -10.30 15.23
C THR A 885 -24.19 -9.39 14.73
N ALA A 886 -23.33 -9.92 13.85
CA ALA A 886 -22.25 -9.15 13.24
C ALA A 886 -22.76 -8.18 12.17
N LYS A 887 -22.23 -6.95 12.22
CA LYS A 887 -22.48 -5.85 11.29
C LYS A 887 -21.17 -5.17 10.88
N ILE A 888 -20.93 -5.07 9.58
CA ILE A 888 -19.76 -4.40 9.02
C ILE A 888 -19.92 -2.87 9.12
N ALA A 889 -18.84 -2.16 9.44
CA ALA A 889 -18.80 -0.70 9.64
C ALA A 889 -17.48 -0.06 9.17
N ASP A 890 -17.43 1.27 9.19
CA ASP A 890 -16.32 2.14 8.73
C ASP A 890 -16.02 2.06 7.22
N PHE A 891 -16.98 2.56 6.44
CA PHE A 891 -16.97 2.49 4.97
C PHE A 891 -16.10 3.57 4.30
N GLY A 892 -15.25 4.29 5.04
CA GLY A 892 -14.50 5.44 4.51
C GLY A 892 -13.55 5.09 3.36
N LEU A 893 -12.94 3.91 3.37
CA LEU A 893 -11.99 3.46 2.35
C LEU A 893 -12.64 2.66 1.21
N ALA A 894 -13.94 2.41 1.28
CA ALA A 894 -14.67 1.56 0.35
C ALA A 894 -14.82 2.20 -1.05
N LYS A 895 -14.87 1.35 -2.09
CA LYS A 895 -14.96 1.77 -3.50
C LYS A 895 -16.04 0.98 -4.24
N ILE A 896 -16.86 1.69 -5.00
CA ILE A 896 -17.79 1.11 -6.00
C ILE A 896 -17.00 0.84 -7.29
N LEU A 897 -17.14 -0.34 -7.89
CA LEU A 897 -16.49 -0.67 -9.16
C LEU A 897 -17.32 -0.19 -10.35
N GLU A 898 -16.80 0.73 -11.15
CA GLU A 898 -17.43 1.10 -12.43
C GLU A 898 -17.15 0.06 -13.53
N LYS A 899 -17.92 0.11 -14.62
CA LYS A 899 -18.30 -1.06 -15.46
C LYS A 899 -17.13 -1.85 -16.06
N LYS A 900 -17.40 -3.14 -16.34
CA LYS A 900 -16.59 -3.98 -17.24
C LYS A 900 -16.27 -3.23 -18.53
N GLY A 901 -14.98 -2.94 -18.74
CA GLY A 901 -14.47 -2.19 -19.90
C GLY A 901 -13.35 -1.21 -19.52
N GLU A 902 -13.37 -0.67 -18.30
CA GLU A 902 -12.35 0.30 -17.85
C GLU A 902 -11.32 -0.29 -16.88
N LEU A 903 -10.10 0.22 -16.97
CA LEU A 903 -8.98 -0.17 -16.11
C LEU A 903 -9.17 0.38 -14.69
N ASN A 904 -9.73 -0.44 -13.81
CA ASN A 904 -9.93 -0.16 -12.39
C ASN A 904 -8.59 -0.12 -11.60
N THR A 905 -7.79 0.92 -11.86
CA THR A 905 -6.47 1.13 -11.25
C THR A 905 -6.55 1.73 -9.84
N MET A 906 -5.45 1.54 -9.11
CA MET A 906 -5.19 2.10 -7.80
C MET A 906 -4.45 3.43 -7.87
N SER A 907 -4.87 4.37 -7.01
CA SER A 907 -4.17 5.64 -6.76
C SER A 907 -3.50 5.74 -5.39
N ALA A 908 -3.79 4.81 -4.46
CA ALA A 908 -3.10 4.64 -3.18
C ALA A 908 -3.39 3.27 -2.56
N VAL A 909 -2.40 2.70 -1.85
CA VAL A 909 -2.57 1.57 -0.91
C VAL A 909 -3.53 1.98 0.21
N ALA A 910 -4.37 1.05 0.68
CA ALA A 910 -5.32 1.30 1.76
C ALA A 910 -5.65 0.00 2.52
N GLY A 911 -6.12 0.13 3.75
CA GLY A 911 -6.40 -0.98 4.67
C GLY A 911 -5.47 -0.97 5.88
N SER A 912 -5.82 -1.74 6.91
CA SER A 912 -5.10 -1.77 8.19
C SER A 912 -3.98 -2.81 8.23
N PHE A 913 -2.81 -2.42 8.74
CA PHE A 913 -1.65 -3.30 8.90
C PHE A 913 -2.00 -4.60 9.64
N GLY A 914 -1.57 -5.75 9.10
CA GLY A 914 -1.99 -7.10 9.52
C GLY A 914 -3.24 -7.66 8.83
N TYR A 915 -3.99 -6.81 8.10
CA TYR A 915 -5.15 -7.21 7.28
C TYR A 915 -4.99 -6.88 5.79
N ILE A 916 -3.96 -6.11 5.41
CA ILE A 916 -3.67 -5.77 4.01
C ILE A 916 -3.27 -7.03 3.26
N ALA A 917 -3.93 -7.28 2.12
CA ALA A 917 -3.64 -8.41 1.26
C ALA A 917 -2.30 -8.22 0.50
N PRO A 918 -1.46 -9.25 0.34
CA PRO A 918 -0.09 -9.09 -0.15
C PRO A 918 0.02 -8.54 -1.59
N GLU A 919 -1.00 -8.74 -2.43
CA GLU A 919 -1.03 -8.22 -3.80
C GLU A 919 -0.99 -6.69 -3.89
N TYR A 920 -1.29 -5.96 -2.82
CA TYR A 920 -1.07 -4.51 -2.73
C TYR A 920 0.39 -4.09 -3.00
N ALA A 921 1.35 -5.01 -2.88
CA ALA A 921 2.76 -4.76 -3.21
C ALA A 921 3.10 -4.92 -4.71
N TYR A 922 2.32 -5.68 -5.48
CA TYR A 922 2.67 -6.09 -6.85
C TYR A 922 1.55 -5.94 -7.90
N THR A 923 0.35 -5.47 -7.54
CA THR A 923 -0.67 -5.11 -8.52
C THR A 923 -1.40 -3.80 -8.20
N THR A 924 -1.74 -3.06 -9.26
CA THR A 924 -2.57 -1.85 -9.18
C THR A 924 -4.05 -2.13 -9.51
N LYS A 925 -4.47 -3.40 -9.62
CA LYS A 925 -5.86 -3.79 -9.91
C LYS A 925 -6.65 -3.98 -8.61
N VAL A 926 -7.76 -3.27 -8.44
CA VAL A 926 -8.68 -3.49 -7.29
C VAL A 926 -9.74 -4.54 -7.65
N ASN A 927 -9.85 -5.60 -6.85
CA ASN A 927 -10.93 -6.59 -6.93
C ASN A 927 -11.39 -7.02 -5.53
N GLU A 928 -12.41 -7.88 -5.43
CA GLU A 928 -13.02 -8.31 -4.18
C GLU A 928 -12.14 -9.22 -3.31
N LYS A 929 -11.05 -9.78 -3.88
CA LYS A 929 -10.17 -10.74 -3.19
C LYS A 929 -9.36 -10.13 -2.05
N ILE A 930 -9.17 -8.81 -2.05
CA ILE A 930 -8.52 -8.09 -0.94
C ILE A 930 -9.36 -8.17 0.35
N ASP A 931 -10.67 -7.95 0.25
CA ASP A 931 -11.59 -8.06 1.39
C ASP A 931 -11.66 -9.49 1.93
N ILE A 932 -11.55 -10.49 1.03
CA ILE A 932 -11.55 -11.91 1.41
C ILE A 932 -10.29 -12.27 2.22
N TYR A 933 -9.11 -11.75 1.86
CA TYR A 933 -7.90 -11.93 2.67
C TYR A 933 -8.09 -11.33 4.07
N SER A 934 -8.53 -10.06 4.12
CA SER A 934 -8.79 -9.35 5.37
C SER A 934 -9.85 -10.07 6.24
N PHE A 935 -10.89 -10.66 5.63
CA PHE A 935 -11.87 -11.49 6.32
C PHE A 935 -11.28 -12.82 6.82
N GLY A 936 -10.35 -13.43 6.07
CA GLY A 936 -9.60 -14.60 6.50
C GLY A 936 -8.84 -14.37 7.81
N VAL A 937 -8.23 -13.19 7.98
CA VAL A 937 -7.59 -12.80 9.25
C VAL A 937 -8.61 -12.78 10.39
N VAL A 938 -9.80 -12.22 10.17
CA VAL A 938 -10.89 -12.21 11.18
C VAL A 938 -11.35 -13.63 11.54
N LEU A 939 -11.44 -14.55 10.57
CA LEU A 939 -11.75 -15.96 10.86
C LEU A 939 -10.69 -16.59 11.77
N LEU A 940 -9.40 -16.26 11.56
CA LEU A 940 -8.28 -16.74 12.39
C LEU A 940 -8.28 -16.11 13.79
N GLU A 941 -8.60 -14.82 13.93
CA GLU A 941 -8.82 -14.17 15.24
C GLU A 941 -9.95 -14.86 16.02
N LEU A 942 -11.08 -15.16 15.36
CA LEU A 942 -12.25 -15.78 15.99
C LEU A 942 -11.95 -17.17 16.55
N VAL A 943 -11.23 -18.03 15.83
CA VAL A 943 -10.91 -19.40 16.27
C VAL A 943 -9.76 -19.49 17.27
N THR A 944 -8.79 -18.55 17.23
CA THR A 944 -7.56 -18.62 18.07
C THR A 944 -7.49 -17.61 19.21
N GLY A 945 -8.32 -16.57 19.21
CA GLY A 945 -8.30 -15.51 20.24
C GLY A 945 -7.05 -14.62 20.20
N ARG A 946 -6.27 -14.66 19.11
CA ARG A 946 -4.99 -13.95 18.96
C ARG A 946 -5.13 -12.67 18.15
N GLN A 947 -4.32 -11.67 18.48
CA GLN A 947 -4.29 -10.37 17.80
C GLN A 947 -3.70 -10.49 16.38
N PRO A 948 -4.09 -9.60 15.43
CA PRO A 948 -3.68 -9.65 14.03
C PRO A 948 -2.18 -9.42 13.77
N ASN A 949 -1.47 -8.79 14.71
CA ASN A 949 -0.02 -8.58 14.70
C ASN A 949 0.50 -8.77 16.14
N PHE A 950 1.72 -9.30 16.33
CA PHE A 950 2.24 -9.62 17.66
C PHE A 950 3.11 -8.54 18.30
N GLY A 951 3.45 -7.48 17.56
CA GLY A 951 4.19 -6.30 18.07
C GLY A 951 5.72 -6.42 17.95
N ASP A 952 6.21 -7.56 17.49
CA ASP A 952 7.47 -7.69 16.76
C ASP A 952 7.28 -7.18 15.31
N GLU A 953 8.37 -6.72 14.68
CA GLU A 953 8.30 -5.99 13.40
C GLU A 953 8.02 -6.88 12.18
N HIS A 954 7.78 -8.20 12.37
CA HIS A 954 8.00 -9.19 11.32
C HIS A 954 7.17 -10.50 11.36
N THR A 955 5.97 -10.55 11.96
CA THR A 955 5.01 -11.69 11.77
C THR A 955 3.55 -11.28 12.01
N SER A 956 2.68 -11.46 11.00
CA SER A 956 1.22 -11.27 11.14
C SER A 956 0.49 -12.51 11.69
N LEU A 957 -0.81 -12.40 12.01
CA LEU A 957 -1.63 -13.54 12.43
C LEU A 957 -1.93 -14.52 11.31
N ALA A 958 -2.14 -14.03 10.08
CA ALA A 958 -2.31 -14.89 8.90
C ALA A 958 -1.10 -15.81 8.75
N GLU A 959 0.09 -15.21 8.80
CA GLU A 959 1.38 -15.88 8.85
C GLU A 959 1.48 -16.87 10.03
N TRP A 960 1.28 -16.42 11.28
CA TRP A 960 1.38 -17.30 12.46
C TRP A 960 0.41 -18.50 12.39
N ALA A 961 -0.79 -18.34 11.83
CA ALA A 961 -1.73 -19.44 11.72
C ALA A 961 -1.27 -20.49 10.70
N TRP A 962 -0.73 -20.03 9.56
CA TRP A 962 -0.02 -20.90 8.63
C TRP A 962 1.19 -21.59 9.30
N LYS A 963 1.88 -20.95 10.27
CA LYS A 963 2.94 -21.58 11.08
C LYS A 963 2.48 -22.81 11.81
N GLN A 964 1.44 -22.67 12.63
CA GLN A 964 1.05 -23.75 13.51
C GLN A 964 0.42 -24.91 12.73
N HIS A 965 -0.39 -24.59 11.70
CA HIS A 965 -0.82 -25.59 10.70
C HIS A 965 0.39 -26.31 10.09
N GLY A 966 1.42 -25.55 9.72
CA GLY A 966 2.71 -26.03 9.20
C GLY A 966 3.49 -26.97 10.13
N GLU A 967 3.47 -26.68 11.44
CA GLU A 967 4.35 -27.35 12.40
C GLU A 967 3.96 -28.81 12.69
N GLY A 968 2.74 -29.25 12.29
CA GLY A 968 2.44 -30.65 11.94
C GLY A 968 2.73 -31.71 13.00
N ASN A 969 2.91 -31.29 14.25
CA ASN A 969 3.09 -32.13 15.43
C ASN A 969 2.28 -31.56 16.63
N THR A 970 1.43 -30.58 16.33
CA THR A 970 0.39 -30.01 17.19
C THR A 970 -0.94 -30.24 16.47
N ALA A 971 -1.91 -30.86 17.15
CA ALA A 971 -3.28 -30.88 16.64
C ALA A 971 -3.80 -29.43 16.57
N ILE A 972 -4.70 -29.14 15.62
CA ILE A 972 -5.32 -27.81 15.49
C ILE A 972 -5.95 -27.38 16.83
N ASP A 973 -6.44 -28.35 17.59
CA ASP A 973 -6.88 -28.33 19.00
C ASP A 973 -6.00 -27.44 19.91
N ASN A 974 -4.67 -27.42 19.71
CA ASN A 974 -3.70 -26.65 20.50
C ASN A 974 -3.50 -25.20 19.99
N MET A 975 -4.04 -24.88 18.81
CA MET A 975 -3.96 -23.56 18.15
C MET A 975 -5.23 -22.74 18.39
N LEU A 976 -6.35 -23.45 18.66
CA LEU A 976 -7.64 -22.88 19.02
C LEU A 976 -7.60 -22.17 20.37
N ASP A 977 -8.53 -21.22 20.56
CA ASP A 977 -8.69 -20.50 21.82
C ASP A 977 -9.12 -21.45 22.95
N THR A 978 -8.21 -21.67 23.90
CA THR A 978 -8.38 -22.61 25.03
C THR A 978 -9.58 -22.28 25.91
N ASP A 979 -10.01 -21.01 25.95
CA ASP A 979 -11.11 -20.57 26.81
C ASP A 979 -12.50 -20.93 26.23
N ILE A 980 -12.56 -21.46 25.00
CA ILE A 980 -13.80 -21.90 24.32
C ILE A 980 -13.70 -23.29 23.67
N ASN A 981 -12.63 -24.03 23.94
CA ASN A 981 -12.34 -25.33 23.32
C ASN A 981 -13.19 -26.46 23.94
N GLU A 982 -14.53 -26.37 23.77
CA GLU A 982 -15.47 -27.43 24.12
C GLU A 982 -15.43 -28.54 23.05
N THR A 983 -15.32 -29.80 23.48
CA THR A 983 -15.15 -30.97 22.59
C THR A 983 -16.27 -31.16 21.57
N CYS A 984 -17.48 -30.66 21.85
CA CYS A 984 -18.62 -30.67 20.94
C CYS A 984 -18.52 -29.67 19.77
N TYR A 985 -17.58 -28.72 19.81
CA TYR A 985 -17.39 -27.68 18.79
C TYR A 985 -16.07 -27.78 18.03
N LEU A 986 -15.19 -28.70 18.44
CA LEU A 986 -13.83 -28.84 17.93
C LEU A 986 -13.75 -28.92 16.40
N GLU A 987 -14.65 -29.68 15.74
CA GLU A 987 -14.67 -29.80 14.27
C GLU A 987 -15.32 -28.59 13.56
N GLU A 988 -16.25 -27.87 14.20
CA GLU A 988 -16.71 -26.56 13.70
C GLU A 988 -15.53 -25.58 13.70
N MET A 989 -14.78 -25.52 14.81
CA MET A 989 -13.62 -24.64 14.98
C MET A 989 -12.48 -24.96 14.01
N LYS A 990 -12.12 -26.25 13.84
CA LYS A 990 -11.14 -26.71 12.83
C LYS A 990 -11.54 -26.31 11.41
N THR A 991 -12.82 -26.42 11.08
CA THR A 991 -13.31 -26.07 9.74
C THR A 991 -13.19 -24.57 9.48
N VAL A 992 -13.51 -23.72 10.47
CA VAL A 992 -13.34 -22.27 10.35
C VAL A 992 -11.87 -21.85 10.35
N PHE A 993 -11.00 -22.53 11.10
CA PHE A 993 -9.54 -22.29 11.06
C PHE A 993 -8.98 -22.57 9.66
N ARG A 994 -9.30 -23.74 9.08
CA ARG A 994 -8.92 -24.10 7.69
C ARG A 994 -9.48 -23.09 6.68
N LEU A 995 -10.73 -22.64 6.85
CA LEU A 995 -11.32 -21.61 5.99
C LEU A 995 -10.62 -20.25 6.10
N GLY A 996 -10.21 -19.86 7.32
CA GLY A 996 -9.41 -18.65 7.56
C GLY A 996 -8.07 -18.68 6.82
N LEU A 997 -7.35 -19.80 6.90
CA LEU A 997 -6.11 -20.03 6.13
C LEU A 997 -6.36 -19.91 4.61
N ILE A 998 -7.35 -20.64 4.08
CA ILE A 998 -7.70 -20.58 2.65
C ILE A 998 -8.02 -19.14 2.20
N CYS A 999 -8.74 -18.37 3.02
CA CYS A 999 -9.03 -16.97 2.74
C CYS A 999 -7.76 -16.09 2.78
N THR A 1000 -6.79 -16.36 3.66
CA THR A 1000 -5.48 -15.67 3.72
C THR A 1000 -4.42 -16.25 2.77
N SER A 1001 -4.81 -16.99 1.72
CA SER A 1001 -3.89 -17.46 0.67
C SER A 1001 -3.15 -16.30 -0.01
N TYR A 1002 -1.85 -16.48 -0.30
CA TYR A 1002 -1.03 -15.42 -0.90
C TYR A 1002 -1.58 -14.93 -2.26
N LEU A 1003 -1.86 -15.82 -3.22
CA LEU A 1003 -2.47 -15.40 -4.48
C LEU A 1003 -3.98 -15.11 -4.34
N PRO A 1004 -4.50 -14.00 -4.92
CA PRO A 1004 -5.92 -13.67 -4.95
C PRO A 1004 -6.81 -14.75 -5.57
N ALA A 1005 -6.31 -15.47 -6.58
CA ALA A 1005 -7.05 -16.47 -7.33
C ALA A 1005 -7.40 -17.72 -6.49
N SER A 1006 -6.56 -18.07 -5.51
CA SER A 1006 -6.78 -19.22 -4.61
C SER A 1006 -7.83 -18.96 -3.52
N ARG A 1007 -8.24 -17.69 -3.34
CA ARG A 1007 -9.21 -17.31 -2.30
C ARG A 1007 -10.64 -17.54 -2.83
N PRO A 1008 -11.50 -18.28 -2.11
CA PRO A 1008 -12.88 -18.51 -2.52
C PRO A 1008 -13.69 -17.22 -2.60
N SER A 1009 -14.82 -17.23 -3.31
CA SER A 1009 -15.78 -16.13 -3.28
C SER A 1009 -16.49 -16.04 -1.92
N MET A 1010 -17.04 -14.88 -1.59
CA MET A 1010 -17.84 -14.72 -0.37
C MET A 1010 -19.10 -15.61 -0.37
N LYS A 1011 -19.62 -16.00 -1.55
CA LYS A 1011 -20.72 -16.98 -1.67
C LYS A 1011 -20.31 -18.39 -1.25
N GLU A 1012 -19.09 -18.83 -1.57
CA GLU A 1012 -18.57 -20.14 -1.14
C GLU A 1012 -18.22 -20.14 0.36
N ILE A 1013 -17.54 -19.09 0.83
CA ILE A 1013 -17.22 -18.87 2.25
C ILE A 1013 -18.48 -18.95 3.11
N LEU A 1014 -19.55 -18.26 2.71
CA LEU A 1014 -20.82 -18.25 3.41
C LEU A 1014 -21.51 -19.62 3.43
N GLN A 1015 -21.44 -20.39 2.34
CA GLN A 1015 -21.98 -21.76 2.31
C GLN A 1015 -21.26 -22.68 3.29
N ILE A 1016 -19.94 -22.58 3.41
CA ILE A 1016 -19.14 -23.40 4.35
C ILE A 1016 -19.51 -23.06 5.79
N LEU A 1017 -19.58 -21.78 6.13
CA LEU A 1017 -19.96 -21.32 7.48
C LEU A 1017 -21.40 -21.74 7.86
N HIS A 1018 -22.35 -21.71 6.91
CA HIS A 1018 -23.70 -22.23 7.14
C HIS A 1018 -23.76 -23.76 7.31
N ARG A 1019 -22.87 -24.53 6.66
CA ARG A 1019 -22.73 -25.98 6.90
C ARG A 1019 -22.24 -26.24 8.32
N CYS A 1020 -21.23 -25.51 8.80
CA CYS A 1020 -20.73 -25.63 10.19
C CYS A 1020 -21.87 -25.49 11.23
N LYS A 1021 -22.73 -24.49 11.08
CA LYS A 1021 -23.88 -24.25 11.99
C LYS A 1021 -24.90 -25.40 12.00
N SER A 1022 -24.98 -26.19 10.93
CA SER A 1022 -26.04 -27.19 10.74
C SER A 1022 -25.80 -28.49 11.53
N PHE A 1023 -24.56 -28.81 11.92
CA PHE A 1023 -24.20 -30.04 12.65
C PHE A 1023 -24.96 -30.22 13.99
N ARG A 1024 -25.41 -29.12 14.61
CA ARG A 1024 -26.01 -29.11 15.96
C ARG A 1024 -27.42 -29.70 16.04
N TYR A 1025 -28.14 -29.82 14.93
CA TYR A 1025 -29.52 -30.31 14.91
C TYR A 1025 -29.64 -31.81 14.55
N SER A 1026 -28.60 -32.41 13.99
CA SER A 1026 -28.51 -33.85 13.70
C SER A 1026 -27.96 -34.64 14.89
N GLY A 1027 -28.77 -34.75 15.96
CA GLY A 1027 -28.36 -35.43 17.19
C GLY A 1027 -28.20 -36.96 17.03
N GLY A 1028 -27.02 -37.48 17.39
CA GLY A 1028 -26.89 -38.84 17.94
C GLY A 1028 -26.90 -40.03 16.97
N LYS A 1029 -26.05 -40.00 15.94
CA LYS A 1029 -25.48 -41.22 15.31
C LYS A 1029 -24.25 -40.85 14.48
N SER A 1030 -23.16 -41.63 14.61
CA SER A 1030 -21.98 -41.51 13.76
C SER A 1030 -22.19 -42.29 12.44
N PRO A 1031 -22.08 -41.64 11.27
CA PRO A 1031 -21.85 -42.31 10.01
C PRO A 1031 -20.33 -42.31 9.73
N ASP A 1032 -19.74 -43.45 9.38
CA ASP A 1032 -18.32 -43.55 8.99
C ASP A 1032 -18.12 -43.00 7.57
N THR A 1033 -18.23 -41.68 7.43
CA THR A 1033 -18.06 -40.95 6.17
C THR A 1033 -17.40 -39.60 6.42
N GLU A 1034 -16.30 -39.33 5.72
CA GLU A 1034 -15.57 -38.07 5.79
C GLU A 1034 -16.38 -36.94 5.13
N TYR A 1035 -17.08 -36.13 5.93
CA TYR A 1035 -17.95 -35.07 5.41
C TYR A 1035 -17.24 -33.77 5.04
N ASP A 1036 -16.34 -33.92 4.07
CA ASP A 1036 -16.39 -33.16 2.81
C ASP A 1036 -16.43 -31.62 2.90
N VAL A 1037 -15.43 -31.07 3.61
CA VAL A 1037 -14.74 -29.84 3.17
C VAL A 1037 -13.73 -30.17 2.03
N ALA A 1038 -13.58 -31.46 1.71
CA ALA A 1038 -12.65 -31.98 0.73
C ALA A 1038 -12.82 -31.45 -0.72
N PRO A 1039 -13.99 -30.98 -1.23
CA PRO A 1039 -14.02 -30.33 -2.55
C PRO A 1039 -13.17 -29.05 -2.61
N LEU A 1040 -12.71 -28.54 -1.45
CA LEU A 1040 -11.78 -27.42 -1.28
C LEU A 1040 -10.50 -27.80 -0.48
N LEU A 1041 -10.31 -29.07 -0.13
CA LEU A 1041 -9.16 -29.57 0.66
C LEU A 1041 -8.53 -30.88 0.13
N SER A 1042 -9.22 -31.70 -0.68
CA SER A 1042 -8.67 -32.81 -1.48
C SER A 1042 -8.02 -32.27 -2.77
N GLY A 1043 -7.20 -31.24 -2.59
CA GLY A 1043 -6.17 -30.79 -3.50
C GLY A 1043 -4.96 -30.52 -2.62
N SER A 1044 -3.78 -30.98 -3.03
CA SER A 1044 -2.54 -31.05 -2.21
C SER A 1044 -2.07 -29.74 -1.55
N ASN A 1045 -2.71 -28.62 -1.87
CA ASN A 1045 -2.40 -27.27 -1.43
C ASN A 1045 -2.37 -27.09 0.09
N SER A 1046 -3.20 -27.78 0.88
CA SER A 1046 -3.16 -27.66 2.35
C SER A 1046 -1.82 -28.16 2.91
N GLU A 1047 -1.43 -29.39 2.58
CA GLU A 1047 -0.19 -30.00 3.08
C GLU A 1047 1.07 -29.35 2.49
N LYS A 1048 1.01 -28.91 1.23
CA LYS A 1048 2.09 -28.14 0.60
C LYS A 1048 2.32 -26.77 1.23
N TYR A 1049 1.27 -26.07 1.69
CA TYR A 1049 1.40 -24.76 2.35
C TYR A 1049 1.77 -24.90 3.83
N ILE A 1050 1.35 -26.00 4.48
CA ILE A 1050 1.90 -26.48 5.76
C ILE A 1050 3.44 -26.56 5.67
N ALA A 1051 3.97 -27.25 4.64
CA ALA A 1051 5.40 -27.37 4.43
C ALA A 1051 6.11 -26.00 4.27
N SER A 1052 5.55 -25.11 3.42
CA SER A 1052 6.05 -23.75 3.23
C SER A 1052 6.31 -23.05 4.54
N TYR A 1053 5.27 -22.93 5.36
CA TYR A 1053 5.38 -22.10 6.54
C TYR A 1053 6.28 -22.73 7.59
N LYS A 1054 6.25 -24.07 7.75
CA LYS A 1054 7.08 -24.79 8.74
C LYS A 1054 8.56 -24.37 8.72
N ARG A 1055 9.12 -24.10 7.54
CA ARG A 1055 10.52 -23.65 7.40
C ARG A 1055 10.73 -22.14 7.61
N ILE A 1056 9.70 -21.28 7.52
CA ILE A 1056 9.82 -19.80 7.65
C ILE A 1056 10.27 -19.35 9.03
N ASN A 1057 9.85 -20.07 10.05
CA ASN A 1057 9.66 -19.47 11.36
C ASN A 1057 10.34 -20.29 12.48
N SER A 1058 11.22 -21.22 12.11
CA SER A 1058 12.29 -21.74 12.97
C SER A 1058 13.37 -20.69 13.26
N ASN A 1059 13.58 -19.73 12.36
CA ASN A 1059 14.71 -18.80 12.40
C ASN A 1059 14.42 -17.51 13.20
N LYS A 1060 13.79 -17.62 14.38
CA LYS A 1060 13.33 -16.43 15.13
C LYS A 1060 13.20 -16.45 16.67
N VAL A 1061 13.40 -17.55 17.39
CA VAL A 1061 13.44 -17.52 18.87
C VAL A 1061 14.46 -18.51 19.45
N ILE A 1062 15.65 -18.00 19.78
CA ILE A 1062 16.41 -18.33 21.00
C ILE A 1062 17.01 -17.00 21.49
N ASP A 1063 16.92 -16.73 22.79
CA ASP A 1063 17.71 -15.70 23.48
C ASP A 1063 18.18 -16.32 24.81
N ASP A 1064 19.38 -15.95 25.27
CA ASP A 1064 20.15 -16.71 26.26
C ASP A 1064 19.88 -16.30 27.71
N SER A 1065 19.85 -17.29 28.62
CA SER A 1065 20.24 -17.09 30.04
C SER A 1065 20.60 -18.41 30.74
N SER A 1066 21.91 -18.61 30.95
CA SER A 1066 22.55 -19.36 32.07
C SER A 1066 22.14 -20.82 32.41
N ASP A 1067 23.14 -21.70 32.40
CA ASP A 1067 23.46 -22.81 33.34
C ASP A 1067 22.30 -23.55 34.06
N ASP A 1068 22.25 -24.89 34.08
CA ASP A 1068 23.35 -25.74 34.58
C ASP A 1068 23.17 -27.25 34.23
N GLY A 1069 24.22 -28.04 34.41
CA GLY A 1069 24.20 -29.45 34.89
C GLY A 1069 23.36 -30.57 34.23
N LEU A 1070 24.05 -31.41 33.43
CA LEU A 1070 24.15 -32.88 33.61
C LEU A 1070 22.96 -33.87 33.35
N ILE A 1071 23.31 -34.98 32.67
CA ILE A 1071 23.01 -36.41 32.99
C ILE A 1071 21.77 -37.16 32.39
N ILE A 1072 22.10 -38.02 31.39
CA ILE A 1072 21.73 -39.46 31.22
C ILE A 1072 20.31 -39.92 30.79
N SER A 1073 20.30 -40.77 29.74
CA SER A 1073 19.31 -41.83 29.37
C SER A 1073 17.93 -41.40 28.85
N SER A 1074 17.18 -42.22 28.08
CA SER A 1074 17.50 -43.33 27.14
C SER A 1074 16.22 -43.81 26.42
N VAL A 1075 16.39 -44.57 25.33
CA VAL A 1075 15.36 -45.17 24.43
C VAL A 1075 14.98 -44.28 23.26
#